data_AF-A0A8H4K3A9-F1
#
_entry.id   AF-A0A8H4K3A9-F1
#
_cell.length_a   1.000
_cell.length_b   1.000
_cell.length_c   1.000
_cell.angle_alpha   90.00
_cell.angle_beta   90.00
_cell.angle_gamma   90.00
#
_symmetry.space_group_name_H-M   'P 1'
#
loop_
_entity.id
_entity.type
_entity.pdbx_description
1 polymer ?
#
loop_
_entity_poly.entity_id
_entity_poly.type
_entity_poly.pdbx_seq_one_letter_code
_entity_poly.pdbx_strand_id
1 'polypeptide(L)'
;MATESTNQEARSTTGDQSDYSSENESKQMTQDSQNNQVDRSNTGSQGAINQPQNQQPVQPASQETGKKSSAPRVRLDMDLDVELQLKAKIQGDLELAIFTRNKEMLDRLTKLEEAVFPNGPQVSLLTQPESTSSRRKLFNCHNEAPSNNKYASVNARLNHLTSNLPPAHQAHLLYEHFVDTIQPTFGVLHVPSTRSLVYSCVGSDKEAPKFDELLMLFSIFAGAALAWTDELLHRLEATKANAVSAFDCYFHCALSIIEDARIPLPPSVTAVSAICTLAHVAINSDDVVPIKALDLRSRCYNMCRGMMIHRLDSPVAQKERDISPANNIDLEIQRRVWWNMVASDWLTSFSGSSQEGIYTFIPRLMRVKQPHNVDDAALTASGDIPDLPISVPTDMTFFFLRLRTAEISREIIDAITPLADDAPEEDYEVILQLDRKLQDFVKDLPEFCKVDTESMQRSKEICKLRPFIYWQRISLHLGIHARICRLHRPYHLAAYSDPQYSYSRTTILSSAYKILELRRMMDDPVAKLHFRPERYLVIFLHVTSAAVALAVDLSHNPDAPDAEAIKEKVRGAYETLNKSRKNAESLIRGIEKNMEQVMGTLQKQRANAMTSASPAAISSANLDSVPESAFTDMNDITVGMQEEIFGDEHSHQLWSDFLAAIPDLEEFQWTSLLQDLDFDPSNFIPELDAAVSTGVEAIIIGGGPAGLVTALRLQQQASVNCTVYELRPAASTLGSAIGIMPNGLRLLDRLGVYSELKERGSSHSSMTIHSLNGGVLGRKDMVSAAKEQTGYGYMRIKRTDLLDTLLKAVAEAGIALHYNKSLISITESADSVTAIFSDGTSDTADFILGCDGIHSAVRRLHVDPDQAPVYTGMSGLGALVSASCVSEAAQQEMRGMNVTMTQEGMFGVMTCTASDDEIQWFLSKEVPLPDSEDARNGWELHRREEVEGFKTQLHKTLEDADGEWGDNLRQLISNTTAVKFYPIYKLPPGGRWYKGRTLLLGDAAHAMPPHAGQGVSMAFEDAFLLARLLEKELSLGDAFKQFDDTRRPRVEDIANRSSGNAKVRRKTGPWGLWLKETGLWLFMQGAWAFGMDRWGSETQQMVYDIDKVNI
;
A
#
# COMPACT_ATOMS: atom_id res chain seq x y z
N MET A 1 -61.89 33.70 -29.70
CA MET A 1 -60.76 34.66 -29.81
C MET A 1 -59.55 33.78 -30.09
N ALA A 2 -58.97 33.70 -31.29
CA ALA A 2 -58.45 34.77 -32.18
C ALA A 2 -57.27 35.50 -31.51
N THR A 3 -56.10 35.69 -32.12
CA THR A 3 -55.64 35.63 -33.55
C THR A 3 -54.49 34.60 -33.74
N GLU A 4 -54.12 34.04 -34.92
CA GLU A 4 -53.54 34.62 -36.17
C GLU A 4 -52.22 35.41 -35.94
N SER A 5 -51.17 35.36 -36.79
CA SER A 5 -51.15 35.17 -38.27
C SER A 5 -49.80 34.71 -38.94
N THR A 6 -49.89 33.80 -39.94
CA THR A 6 -49.27 33.78 -41.31
C THR A 6 -47.76 33.95 -41.64
N ASN A 7 -47.19 32.96 -42.38
CA ASN A 7 -46.62 33.02 -43.77
C ASN A 7 -45.90 31.66 -44.11
N GLN A 8 -45.92 30.99 -45.29
CA GLN A 8 -45.83 31.32 -46.74
C GLN A 8 -44.42 31.76 -47.22
N GLU A 9 -43.85 31.36 -48.38
CA GLU A 9 -44.12 30.42 -49.51
C GLU A 9 -42.76 30.21 -50.29
N ALA A 10 -42.51 29.30 -51.26
CA ALA A 10 -42.93 27.93 -51.59
C ALA A 10 -42.20 27.44 -52.89
N ARG A 11 -42.32 26.13 -53.27
CA ARG A 11 -41.89 25.47 -54.55
C ARG A 11 -40.36 25.32 -54.76
N SER A 12 -39.81 24.32 -55.49
CA SER A 12 -40.27 23.04 -56.10
C SER A 12 -39.03 22.08 -56.28
N THR A 13 -38.85 21.04 -57.14
CA THR A 13 -39.45 20.59 -58.43
C THR A 13 -39.12 19.09 -58.74
N THR A 14 -39.23 18.68 -60.01
CA THR A 14 -38.96 17.41 -60.75
C THR A 14 -37.53 16.84 -60.71
N GLY A 15 -37.24 15.57 -61.06
CA GLY A 15 -38.09 14.46 -61.56
C GLY A 15 -37.31 13.21 -62.07
N ASP A 16 -38.03 12.21 -62.62
CA ASP A 16 -37.62 10.95 -63.32
C ASP A 16 -36.86 9.86 -62.49
N GLN A 17 -37.10 8.53 -62.58
CA GLN A 17 -37.37 7.53 -63.67
C GLN A 17 -36.11 7.11 -64.47
N SER A 18 -35.86 5.87 -64.94
CA SER A 18 -36.52 4.52 -64.89
C SER A 18 -35.59 3.50 -65.64
N ASP A 19 -35.56 2.16 -65.54
CA ASP A 19 -36.15 1.09 -64.69
C ASP A 19 -35.42 -0.29 -64.99
N TYR A 20 -35.97 -1.45 -64.59
CA TYR A 20 -35.58 -2.86 -64.96
C TYR A 20 -34.26 -3.42 -64.31
N SER A 21 -34.00 -4.74 -64.08
CA SER A 21 -34.76 -6.03 -63.99
C SER A 21 -33.75 -7.21 -63.78
N SER A 22 -34.01 -8.45 -63.31
CA SER A 22 -35.11 -9.13 -62.56
C SER A 22 -34.77 -10.64 -62.38
N GLU A 23 -35.33 -11.37 -61.38
CA GLU A 23 -35.54 -12.85 -61.35
C GLU A 23 -34.30 -13.80 -61.32
N ASN A 24 -34.31 -15.14 -61.08
CA ASN A 24 -35.20 -16.17 -60.45
C ASN A 24 -34.37 -17.49 -60.25
N GLU A 25 -34.70 -18.54 -59.46
CA GLU A 25 -35.55 -18.75 -58.27
C GLU A 25 -35.10 -20.03 -57.48
N SER A 26 -34.81 -19.94 -56.17
CA SER A 26 -35.20 -20.93 -55.12
C SER A 26 -34.50 -22.30 -54.84
N LYS A 27 -34.74 -22.78 -53.58
CA LYS A 27 -35.01 -24.19 -53.11
C LYS A 27 -33.87 -25.25 -53.15
N GLN A 28 -33.81 -26.29 -52.28
CA GLN A 28 -34.56 -26.64 -51.04
C GLN A 28 -33.77 -27.59 -50.09
N MET A 29 -34.46 -28.07 -49.04
CA MET A 29 -34.15 -29.10 -48.00
C MET A 29 -33.51 -30.41 -48.52
N THR A 30 -32.95 -31.37 -47.75
CA THR A 30 -33.26 -31.95 -46.40
C THR A 30 -32.01 -32.75 -45.93
N GLN A 31 -31.57 -32.77 -44.66
CA GLN A 31 -31.97 -33.59 -43.49
C GLN A 31 -31.53 -35.08 -43.46
N ASP A 32 -31.15 -35.57 -42.25
CA ASP A 32 -31.08 -36.95 -41.71
C ASP A 32 -29.81 -37.88 -41.76
N SER A 33 -29.51 -38.43 -40.56
CA SER A 33 -29.10 -39.81 -40.20
C SER A 33 -27.64 -40.36 -40.20
N GLN A 34 -27.14 -40.57 -38.96
CA GLN A 34 -26.55 -41.80 -38.36
C GLN A 34 -25.36 -42.60 -38.98
N ASN A 35 -24.23 -42.56 -38.25
CA ASN A 35 -23.42 -43.66 -37.68
C ASN A 35 -22.88 -44.91 -38.47
N ASN A 36 -21.64 -45.26 -38.08
CA ASN A 36 -21.00 -46.59 -37.97
C ASN A 36 -20.25 -47.29 -39.15
N GLN A 37 -18.92 -47.36 -38.94
CA GLN A 37 -18.05 -48.57 -38.94
C GLN A 37 -17.56 -49.30 -40.22
N VAL A 38 -16.21 -49.25 -40.37
CA VAL A 38 -15.26 -50.41 -40.40
C VAL A 38 -14.82 -51.06 -41.74
N ASP A 39 -13.52 -51.43 -41.76
CA ASP A 39 -12.79 -52.37 -42.64
C ASP A 39 -12.53 -52.00 -44.13
N ARG A 40 -11.44 -52.46 -44.80
CA ARG A 40 -10.08 -52.92 -44.38
C ARG A 40 -9.15 -53.09 -45.60
N SER A 41 -7.83 -53.06 -45.43
CA SER A 41 -6.87 -53.66 -46.39
C SER A 41 -5.53 -54.08 -45.75
N ASN A 42 -5.02 -55.25 -46.13
CA ASN A 42 -3.69 -55.82 -45.72
C ASN A 42 -2.52 -55.12 -46.46
N THR A 43 -1.21 -55.30 -46.19
CA THR A 43 -0.36 -56.47 -45.80
C THR A 43 0.93 -56.02 -45.04
N GLY A 44 1.76 -56.83 -44.35
CA GLY A 44 1.69 -58.24 -43.94
C GLY A 44 3.07 -58.89 -43.58
N SER A 45 3.13 -59.74 -42.53
CA SER A 45 4.22 -60.72 -42.13
C SER A 45 5.62 -60.16 -41.75
N GLN A 46 6.51 -60.79 -40.91
CA GLN A 46 6.67 -62.16 -40.35
C GLN A 46 7.31 -62.16 -38.91
N GLY A 47 7.18 -63.27 -38.15
CA GLY A 47 8.13 -63.82 -37.11
C GLY A 47 8.24 -63.10 -35.73
N ALA A 48 8.09 -63.70 -34.52
CA ALA A 48 8.49 -64.97 -33.88
C ALA A 48 9.95 -64.99 -33.31
N ILE A 49 10.31 -65.51 -32.11
CA ILE A 49 9.59 -66.20 -30.99
C ILE A 49 10.45 -66.24 -29.68
N ASN A 50 9.83 -66.32 -28.49
CA ASN A 50 10.33 -66.73 -27.14
C ASN A 50 11.41 -65.96 -26.32
N GLN A 51 11.34 -66.18 -24.98
CA GLN A 51 12.29 -65.79 -23.89
C GLN A 51 13.34 -66.91 -23.62
N PRO A 52 14.37 -66.72 -22.75
CA PRO A 52 14.22 -67.08 -21.32
C PRO A 52 15.09 -66.28 -20.29
N GLN A 53 15.18 -66.81 -19.06
CA GLN A 53 15.61 -66.22 -17.77
C GLN A 53 17.13 -66.16 -17.47
N ASN A 54 17.49 -65.35 -16.46
CA ASN A 54 18.60 -65.48 -15.46
C ASN A 54 19.87 -66.32 -15.74
N GLN A 55 21.06 -65.74 -15.52
CA GLN A 55 22.00 -66.14 -14.43
C GLN A 55 23.29 -65.28 -14.29
N GLN A 56 23.72 -65.06 -13.03
CA GLN A 56 25.11 -64.83 -12.55
C GLN A 56 25.71 -66.18 -12.04
N PRO A 57 26.97 -66.35 -11.52
CA PRO A 57 28.13 -65.44 -11.31
C PRO A 57 29.28 -65.70 -12.35
N VAL A 58 30.63 -65.71 -12.18
CA VAL A 58 31.70 -65.81 -11.12
C VAL A 58 32.95 -65.04 -11.67
N GLN A 59 33.70 -64.17 -10.95
CA GLN A 59 34.88 -64.37 -10.06
C GLN A 59 35.99 -65.36 -10.55
N PRO A 60 37.27 -65.30 -10.06
CA PRO A 60 37.90 -64.48 -8.98
C PRO A 60 39.28 -63.84 -9.32
N ALA A 61 39.92 -63.10 -8.37
CA ALA A 61 41.37 -63.19 -7.98
C ALA A 61 41.84 -62.08 -6.99
N SER A 62 42.74 -62.43 -6.02
CA SER A 62 43.72 -61.62 -5.22
C SER A 62 43.41 -60.15 -4.80
N GLN A 63 43.44 -59.75 -3.52
CA GLN A 63 44.60 -59.55 -2.59
C GLN A 63 45.58 -58.44 -3.05
N GLU A 64 46.07 -57.48 -2.23
CA GLU A 64 46.31 -57.44 -0.77
C GLU A 64 45.86 -56.13 -0.02
N THR A 65 46.33 -55.93 1.22
CA THR A 65 46.07 -54.87 2.23
C THR A 65 46.58 -53.45 1.87
N GLY A 66 46.14 -52.34 2.50
CA GLY A 66 45.12 -52.12 3.55
C GLY A 66 45.27 -50.77 4.31
N LYS A 67 44.27 -50.40 5.14
CA LYS A 67 44.07 -49.11 5.90
C LYS A 67 43.78 -47.89 5.00
N LYS A 68 42.81 -46.99 5.29
CA LYS A 68 42.31 -46.52 6.61
C LYS A 68 40.79 -46.28 6.66
N SER A 69 40.22 -46.52 7.86
CA SER A 69 39.19 -45.72 8.54
C SER A 69 37.95 -45.22 7.77
N SER A 70 36.84 -45.96 7.87
CA SER A 70 35.49 -45.40 7.76
C SER A 70 34.95 -44.96 9.14
N ALA A 71 33.97 -44.05 9.15
CA ALA A 71 33.12 -43.76 10.29
C ALA A 71 31.65 -43.67 9.79
N PRO A 72 30.66 -44.22 10.51
CA PRO A 72 29.32 -44.43 9.95
C PRO A 72 28.41 -43.20 10.10
N ARG A 73 27.63 -42.90 9.05
CA ARG A 73 26.34 -42.22 9.23
C ARG A 73 25.36 -43.21 9.84
N VAL A 74 25.11 -43.10 11.15
CA VAL A 74 23.98 -43.78 11.78
C VAL A 74 22.69 -43.13 11.27
N ARG A 75 21.86 -43.92 10.58
CA ARG A 75 20.50 -43.50 10.24
C ARG A 75 19.60 -43.84 11.42
N LEU A 76 19.33 -42.84 12.27
CA LEU A 76 18.26 -42.92 13.25
C LEU A 76 16.94 -42.67 12.51
N ASP A 77 16.36 -43.74 11.97
CA ASP A 77 14.94 -43.73 11.63
C ASP A 77 14.17 -43.74 12.97
N MET A 78 13.75 -42.55 13.43
CA MET A 78 12.83 -42.43 14.57
C MET A 78 11.42 -42.81 14.12
N ASP A 79 10.74 -43.59 14.95
CA ASP A 79 9.40 -44.07 14.64
C ASP A 79 8.37 -42.93 14.70
N LEU A 80 7.43 -42.90 13.76
CA LEU A 80 6.51 -41.76 13.58
C LEU A 80 5.59 -41.59 14.80
N ASP A 81 5.23 -42.70 15.44
CA ASP A 81 4.46 -42.71 16.70
C ASP A 81 5.23 -42.06 17.86
N VAL A 82 6.57 -42.11 17.87
CA VAL A 82 7.38 -41.44 18.90
C VAL A 82 7.37 -39.92 18.70
N GLU A 83 7.46 -39.44 17.45
CA GLU A 83 7.36 -38.01 17.16
C GLU A 83 5.97 -37.45 17.49
N LEU A 84 4.91 -38.21 17.17
CA LEU A 84 3.53 -37.85 17.52
C LEU A 84 3.30 -37.85 19.04
N GLN A 85 3.83 -38.84 19.77
CA GLN A 85 3.76 -38.85 21.25
C GLN A 85 4.55 -37.70 21.87
N LEU A 86 5.71 -37.33 21.31
CA LEU A 86 6.48 -36.18 21.79
C LEU A 86 5.73 -34.87 21.58
N LYS A 87 5.15 -34.66 20.39
CA LYS A 87 4.36 -33.45 20.08
C LYS A 87 3.10 -33.34 20.93
N ALA A 88 2.35 -34.44 21.08
CA ALA A 88 1.18 -34.47 21.95
C ALA A 88 1.53 -34.17 23.42
N LYS A 89 2.68 -34.66 23.89
CA LYS A 89 3.15 -34.38 25.25
C LYS A 89 3.59 -32.92 25.43
N ILE A 90 4.36 -32.36 24.49
CA ILE A 90 4.81 -30.96 24.53
C ILE A 90 3.62 -29.99 24.50
N GLN A 91 2.59 -30.29 23.69
CA GLN A 91 1.33 -29.53 23.67
C GLN A 91 0.63 -29.55 25.04
N GLY A 92 0.48 -30.74 25.63
CA GLY A 92 -0.17 -30.90 26.95
C GLY A 92 0.61 -30.27 28.11
N ASP A 93 1.94 -30.40 28.11
CA ASP A 93 2.81 -29.78 29.12
C ASP A 93 2.78 -28.23 29.00
N LEU A 94 2.64 -27.68 27.77
CA LEU A 94 2.51 -26.24 27.52
C LEU A 94 1.15 -25.67 27.97
N GLU A 95 0.04 -26.34 27.64
CA GLU A 95 -1.30 -25.95 28.09
C GLU A 95 -1.41 -26.03 29.63
N LEU A 96 -0.81 -27.05 30.24
CA LEU A 96 -0.73 -27.18 31.71
C LEU A 96 0.10 -26.05 32.34
N ALA A 97 1.20 -25.62 31.72
CA ALA A 97 2.01 -24.50 32.18
C ALA A 97 1.24 -23.17 32.14
N ILE A 98 0.52 -22.89 31.04
CA ILE A 98 -0.32 -21.69 30.89
C ILE A 98 -1.45 -21.69 31.94
N PHE A 99 -2.15 -22.82 32.10
CA PHE A 99 -3.22 -22.96 33.10
C PHE A 99 -2.70 -22.79 34.54
N THR A 100 -1.51 -23.32 34.84
CA THR A 100 -0.88 -23.19 36.17
C THR A 100 -0.45 -21.75 36.45
N ARG A 101 0.15 -21.06 35.47
CA ARG A 101 0.57 -19.64 35.60
C ARG A 101 -0.62 -18.71 35.88
N ASN A 102 -1.74 -18.91 35.16
CA ASN A 102 -2.97 -18.15 35.39
C ASN A 102 -3.60 -18.46 36.76
N LYS A 103 -3.56 -19.73 37.20
CA LYS A 103 -4.03 -20.10 38.52
C LYS A 103 -3.20 -19.48 39.64
N GLU A 104 -1.87 -19.45 39.53
CA GLU A 104 -1.02 -18.82 40.54
C GLU A 104 -1.24 -17.30 40.63
N MET A 105 -1.45 -16.61 39.50
CA MET A 105 -1.80 -15.20 39.49
C MET A 105 -3.12 -14.94 40.25
N LEU A 106 -4.14 -15.78 40.03
CA LEU A 106 -5.43 -15.66 40.71
C LEU A 106 -5.34 -15.97 42.22
N ASP A 107 -4.51 -16.94 42.59
CA ASP A 107 -4.23 -17.30 43.99
C ASP A 107 -3.47 -16.17 44.73
N ARG A 108 -2.59 -15.44 44.02
CA ARG A 108 -1.92 -14.23 44.51
C ARG A 108 -2.87 -13.03 44.63
N LEU A 109 -3.76 -12.82 43.65
CA LEU A 109 -4.78 -11.76 43.71
C LEU A 109 -5.75 -11.97 44.89
N THR A 110 -6.22 -13.21 45.09
CA THR A 110 -7.09 -13.55 46.24
C THR A 110 -6.40 -13.28 47.57
N LYS A 111 -5.10 -13.58 47.68
CA LYS A 111 -4.29 -13.29 48.89
C LYS A 111 -4.00 -11.79 49.09
N LEU A 112 -3.95 -10.99 48.03
CA LEU A 112 -3.98 -9.53 48.14
C LEU A 112 -5.33 -9.05 48.70
N GLU A 113 -6.44 -9.59 48.19
CA GLU A 113 -7.79 -9.21 48.60
C GLU A 113 -8.05 -9.53 50.08
N GLU A 114 -7.65 -10.73 50.54
CA GLU A 114 -7.68 -11.14 51.96
C GLU A 114 -6.79 -10.27 52.86
N ALA A 115 -5.64 -9.78 52.35
CA ALA A 115 -4.74 -8.92 53.09
C ALA A 115 -5.22 -7.45 53.17
N VAL A 116 -5.94 -6.97 52.15
CA VAL A 116 -6.40 -5.58 52.04
C VAL A 116 -7.77 -5.36 52.69
N PHE A 117 -8.66 -6.37 52.74
CA PHE A 117 -10.02 -6.23 53.28
C PHE A 117 -10.37 -7.20 54.44
N PRO A 118 -9.71 -7.13 55.63
CA PRO A 118 -9.90 -8.12 56.70
C PRO A 118 -11.29 -8.21 57.34
N ASN A 119 -12.21 -7.26 57.06
CA ASN A 119 -13.55 -7.19 57.66
C ASN A 119 -14.63 -6.71 56.67
N GLY A 120 -14.54 -7.10 55.39
CA GLY A 120 -15.63 -6.91 54.43
C GLY A 120 -16.84 -7.81 54.72
N PRO A 121 -18.08 -7.40 54.41
CA PRO A 121 -19.26 -8.24 54.60
C PRO A 121 -19.24 -9.44 53.64
N GLN A 122 -19.37 -10.66 54.16
CA GLN A 122 -19.37 -11.88 53.35
C GLN A 122 -20.56 -11.94 52.38
N VAL A 123 -20.30 -11.68 51.10
CA VAL A 123 -21.24 -12.02 50.01
C VAL A 123 -21.18 -13.52 49.80
N SER A 124 -22.20 -14.23 50.29
CA SER A 124 -22.32 -15.69 50.19
C SER A 124 -22.46 -16.16 48.73
N LEU A 125 -21.35 -16.53 48.10
CA LEU A 125 -21.33 -17.20 46.78
C LEU A 125 -21.83 -18.65 46.88
N LEU A 126 -23.16 -18.78 47.04
CA LEU A 126 -23.95 -19.98 46.78
C LEU A 126 -24.98 -19.61 45.70
N THR A 127 -25.19 -20.37 44.63
CA THR A 127 -24.73 -21.73 44.33
C THR A 127 -24.54 -21.88 42.81
N GLN A 128 -23.72 -22.84 42.36
CA GLN A 128 -23.70 -23.18 40.93
C GLN A 128 -25.07 -23.72 40.49
N PRO A 129 -25.65 -23.27 39.36
CA PRO A 129 -26.69 -24.02 38.67
C PRO A 129 -26.11 -25.35 38.17
N GLU A 130 -26.79 -26.46 38.45
CA GLU A 130 -26.31 -27.79 38.07
C GLU A 130 -26.21 -27.95 36.54
N SER A 131 -25.24 -28.74 36.09
CA SER A 131 -24.91 -28.92 34.67
C SER A 131 -25.90 -29.84 33.95
N THR A 132 -27.05 -29.29 33.52
CA THR A 132 -27.98 -30.02 32.64
C THR A 132 -28.33 -29.26 31.35
N SER A 133 -27.97 -29.86 30.21
CA SER A 133 -28.49 -29.63 28.85
C SER A 133 -28.29 -28.25 28.18
N SER A 134 -27.62 -28.27 27.02
CA SER A 134 -27.52 -27.21 26.00
C SER A 134 -26.93 -25.84 26.40
N ARG A 135 -25.67 -25.60 26.02
CA ARG A 135 -25.13 -24.23 25.88
C ARG A 135 -25.83 -23.52 24.72
N ARG A 136 -26.63 -22.49 24.97
CA ARG A 136 -27.00 -21.49 23.94
C ARG A 136 -25.73 -20.73 23.54
N LYS A 137 -25.31 -20.79 22.27
CA LYS A 137 -24.28 -19.89 21.74
C LYS A 137 -24.93 -18.53 21.44
N LEU A 138 -24.65 -17.51 22.25
CA LEU A 138 -25.06 -16.13 21.98
C LEU A 138 -24.33 -15.63 20.72
N PHE A 139 -25.03 -14.94 19.80
CA PHE A 139 -24.57 -14.56 18.45
C PHE A 139 -24.17 -15.72 17.51
N ASN A 140 -23.96 -16.93 18.04
CA ASN A 140 -23.49 -18.12 17.34
C ASN A 140 -22.12 -17.97 16.63
N CYS A 141 -21.30 -17.01 17.08
CA CYS A 141 -19.90 -16.90 16.63
C CYS A 141 -19.10 -18.17 16.95
N HIS A 142 -18.20 -18.55 16.04
CA HIS A 142 -17.21 -19.59 16.26
C HIS A 142 -15.82 -18.97 16.02
N ASN A 143 -15.05 -18.75 17.10
CA ASN A 143 -13.71 -18.14 17.01
C ASN A 143 -12.63 -19.07 16.43
N GLU A 144 -13.03 -20.18 15.79
CA GLU A 144 -12.14 -20.96 14.94
C GLU A 144 -11.97 -20.20 13.62
N ALA A 145 -10.85 -19.48 13.49
CA ALA A 145 -10.45 -18.89 12.21
C ALA A 145 -10.53 -19.97 11.11
N PRO A 146 -11.16 -19.70 9.96
CA PRO A 146 -11.56 -20.74 9.02
C PRO A 146 -10.34 -21.56 8.60
N SER A 147 -10.34 -22.86 8.97
CA SER A 147 -9.17 -23.73 8.77
C SER A 147 -8.71 -23.59 7.32
N ASN A 148 -7.43 -23.27 7.11
CA ASN A 148 -6.90 -22.85 5.80
C ASN A 148 -6.64 -24.08 4.89
N ASN A 149 -7.63 -24.97 4.87
CA ASN A 149 -7.64 -26.26 4.21
C ASN A 149 -7.79 -26.03 2.70
N LYS A 150 -6.66 -26.17 2.00
CA LYS A 150 -6.53 -25.89 0.56
C LYS A 150 -7.41 -26.77 -0.35
N TYR A 151 -8.17 -27.72 0.22
CA TYR A 151 -9.01 -28.69 -0.48
C TYR A 151 -10.50 -28.65 -0.07
N ALA A 152 -10.94 -27.66 0.72
CA ALA A 152 -12.35 -27.51 1.06
C ALA A 152 -13.21 -27.20 -0.20
N SER A 153 -14.32 -27.93 -0.39
CA SER A 153 -15.23 -27.72 -1.52
C SER A 153 -16.10 -26.47 -1.33
N VAL A 154 -16.63 -25.93 -2.43
CA VAL A 154 -17.54 -24.76 -2.42
C VAL A 154 -18.68 -24.94 -1.41
N ASN A 155 -19.32 -26.12 -1.41
CA ASN A 155 -20.42 -26.44 -0.50
C ASN A 155 -19.95 -26.56 0.96
N ALA A 156 -18.74 -27.11 1.21
CA ALA A 156 -18.19 -27.16 2.58
C ALA A 156 -17.89 -25.76 3.12
N ARG A 157 -17.37 -24.85 2.28
CA ARG A 157 -17.17 -23.44 2.64
C ARG A 157 -18.51 -22.73 2.87
N LEU A 158 -19.49 -22.93 2.01
CA LEU A 158 -20.82 -22.32 2.14
C LEU A 158 -21.50 -22.76 3.45
N ASN A 159 -21.41 -24.05 3.78
CA ASN A 159 -21.91 -24.59 5.05
C ASN A 159 -21.19 -24.00 6.27
N HIS A 160 -19.87 -23.84 6.23
CA HIS A 160 -19.08 -23.22 7.31
C HIS A 160 -19.46 -21.75 7.55
N LEU A 161 -19.64 -20.97 6.49
CA LEU A 161 -20.12 -19.59 6.59
C LEU A 161 -21.56 -19.57 7.13
N THR A 162 -22.45 -20.40 6.59
CA THR A 162 -23.84 -20.49 7.05
C THR A 162 -23.94 -20.90 8.53
N SER A 163 -23.04 -21.75 9.05
CA SER A 163 -23.04 -22.13 10.47
C SER A 163 -22.60 -21.02 11.44
N ASN A 164 -22.04 -19.91 10.93
CA ASN A 164 -21.72 -18.70 11.71
C ASN A 164 -22.86 -17.66 11.71
N LEU A 165 -23.99 -17.93 11.05
CA LEU A 165 -25.17 -17.06 11.15
C LEU A 165 -25.78 -17.13 12.57
N PRO A 166 -26.26 -16.00 13.13
CA PRO A 166 -27.00 -15.99 14.39
C PRO A 166 -28.35 -16.72 14.27
N PRO A 167 -28.92 -17.26 15.37
CA PRO A 167 -30.25 -17.87 15.36
C PRO A 167 -31.32 -16.88 14.90
N ALA A 168 -32.38 -17.35 14.22
CA ALA A 168 -33.41 -16.52 13.59
C ALA A 168 -33.84 -15.29 14.40
N HIS A 169 -34.25 -15.47 15.66
CA HIS A 169 -34.65 -14.37 16.55
C HIS A 169 -33.55 -13.30 16.73
N GLN A 170 -32.30 -13.71 16.93
CA GLN A 170 -31.16 -12.80 17.07
C GLN A 170 -30.84 -12.10 15.74
N ALA A 171 -30.93 -12.82 14.60
CA ALA A 171 -30.78 -12.22 13.27
C ALA A 171 -31.83 -11.13 12.98
N HIS A 172 -33.08 -11.33 13.40
CA HIS A 172 -34.12 -10.31 13.27
C HIS A 172 -33.83 -9.09 14.16
N LEU A 173 -33.43 -9.31 15.42
CA LEU A 173 -33.05 -8.21 16.34
C LEU A 173 -31.87 -7.37 15.80
N LEU A 174 -30.83 -8.03 15.27
CA LEU A 174 -29.68 -7.34 14.67
C LEU A 174 -30.06 -6.59 13.40
N TYR A 175 -30.94 -7.14 12.56
CA TYR A 175 -31.41 -6.47 11.36
C TYR A 175 -32.24 -5.22 11.66
N GLU A 176 -33.24 -5.29 12.54
CA GLU A 176 -34.05 -4.12 12.90
C GLU A 176 -33.18 -3.04 13.57
N HIS A 177 -32.22 -3.45 14.42
CA HIS A 177 -31.25 -2.53 15.01
C HIS A 177 -30.37 -1.84 13.96
N PHE A 178 -29.85 -2.59 12.97
CA PHE A 178 -29.11 -1.98 11.84
C PHE A 178 -29.95 -0.95 11.07
N VAL A 179 -31.25 -1.21 10.89
CA VAL A 179 -32.19 -0.30 10.23
C VAL A 179 -32.43 0.97 11.05
N ASP A 180 -32.45 0.88 12.38
CA ASP A 180 -32.59 2.04 13.27
C ASP A 180 -31.29 2.85 13.43
N THR A 181 -30.12 2.22 13.45
CA THR A 181 -28.85 2.87 13.87
C THR A 181 -27.81 3.08 12.76
N ILE A 182 -27.75 2.23 11.73
CA ILE A 182 -26.75 2.31 10.65
C ILE A 182 -27.38 2.78 9.33
N GLN A 183 -28.42 2.13 8.82
CA GLN A 183 -29.05 2.50 7.54
C GLN A 183 -29.34 4.01 7.40
N PRO A 184 -29.81 4.75 8.43
CA PRO A 184 -30.12 6.17 8.29
C PRO A 184 -28.91 7.10 8.12
N THR A 185 -27.67 6.62 8.33
CA THR A 185 -26.44 7.42 8.13
C THR A 185 -25.96 7.44 6.68
N PHE A 186 -26.41 6.49 5.85
CA PHE A 186 -25.82 6.26 4.52
C PHE A 186 -26.81 5.84 3.41
N GLY A 187 -27.99 5.31 3.77
CA GLY A 187 -29.17 5.23 2.89
C GLY A 187 -29.01 4.38 1.63
N VAL A 188 -28.24 3.29 1.66
CA VAL A 188 -27.94 2.49 0.46
C VAL A 188 -28.95 1.36 0.23
N LEU A 189 -29.35 0.65 1.29
CA LEU A 189 -30.23 -0.53 1.15
C LEU A 189 -31.68 -0.12 0.85
N HIS A 190 -32.47 -1.07 0.34
CA HIS A 190 -33.93 -0.98 0.32
C HIS A 190 -34.50 -1.85 1.45
N VAL A 191 -35.04 -1.22 2.49
CA VAL A 191 -35.41 -1.88 3.75
C VAL A 191 -36.41 -3.04 3.55
N PRO A 192 -37.54 -2.91 2.83
CA PRO A 192 -38.48 -4.02 2.60
C PRO A 192 -37.87 -5.24 1.91
N SER A 193 -37.03 -5.03 0.89
CA SER A 193 -36.33 -6.13 0.19
C SER A 193 -35.29 -6.79 1.10
N THR A 194 -34.54 -5.99 1.85
CA THR A 194 -33.48 -6.49 2.74
C THR A 194 -34.07 -7.28 3.91
N ARG A 195 -35.17 -6.81 4.52
CA ARG A 195 -35.92 -7.56 5.54
C ARG A 195 -36.36 -8.92 5.00
N SER A 196 -36.92 -8.93 3.78
CA SER A 196 -37.36 -10.15 3.11
C SER A 196 -36.21 -11.13 2.86
N LEU A 197 -35.03 -10.64 2.46
CA LEU A 197 -33.82 -11.44 2.32
C LEU A 197 -33.39 -12.05 3.67
N VAL A 198 -33.19 -11.23 4.70
CA VAL A 198 -32.75 -11.70 6.04
C VAL A 198 -33.71 -12.75 6.60
N TYR A 199 -35.02 -12.50 6.52
CA TYR A 199 -36.04 -13.41 7.03
C TYR A 199 -36.14 -14.69 6.18
N SER A 200 -35.67 -14.67 4.93
CA SER A 200 -35.58 -15.87 4.08
C SER A 200 -34.37 -16.74 4.39
N CYS A 201 -33.20 -16.16 4.64
CA CYS A 201 -31.93 -16.88 4.77
C CYS A 201 -31.70 -17.52 6.15
N VAL A 202 -32.40 -17.06 7.20
CA VAL A 202 -32.24 -17.59 8.58
C VAL A 202 -33.47 -18.41 9.02
N GLY A 203 -34.26 -18.91 8.06
CA GLY A 203 -35.40 -19.80 8.28
C GLY A 203 -35.02 -21.29 8.29
N SER A 204 -35.81 -22.12 8.97
CA SER A 204 -35.46 -23.52 9.26
C SER A 204 -35.49 -24.50 8.06
N ASP A 205 -36.32 -24.23 7.05
CA ASP A 205 -36.70 -25.21 6.01
C ASP A 205 -36.38 -24.71 4.57
N LYS A 206 -35.18 -24.18 4.32
CA LYS A 206 -34.85 -23.49 3.05
C LYS A 206 -33.49 -23.85 2.47
N GLU A 207 -33.31 -23.51 1.18
CA GLU A 207 -32.05 -23.64 0.45
C GLU A 207 -30.93 -22.81 1.10
N ALA A 208 -29.68 -23.27 0.96
CA ALA A 208 -28.52 -22.58 1.53
C ALA A 208 -28.33 -21.19 0.89
N PRO A 209 -28.13 -20.12 1.67
CA PRO A 209 -27.93 -18.77 1.13
C PRO A 209 -26.69 -18.68 0.23
N LYS A 210 -26.75 -17.84 -0.81
CA LYS A 210 -25.63 -17.60 -1.74
C LYS A 210 -24.53 -16.75 -1.11
N PHE A 211 -23.35 -16.70 -1.72
CA PHE A 211 -22.21 -15.91 -1.19
C PHE A 211 -22.49 -14.41 -1.10
N ASP A 212 -23.25 -13.81 -2.03
CA ASP A 212 -23.63 -12.39 -1.96
C ASP A 212 -24.74 -12.12 -0.94
N GLU A 213 -25.65 -13.08 -0.74
CA GLU A 213 -26.67 -13.07 0.32
C GLU A 213 -26.02 -13.19 1.72
N LEU A 214 -25.06 -14.10 1.88
CA LEU A 214 -24.22 -14.22 3.09
C LEU A 214 -23.39 -12.96 3.33
N LEU A 215 -22.81 -12.38 2.29
CA LEU A 215 -22.05 -11.13 2.42
C LEU A 215 -22.95 -9.99 2.93
N MET A 216 -24.17 -9.86 2.39
CA MET A 216 -25.15 -8.88 2.87
C MET A 216 -25.51 -9.11 4.34
N LEU A 217 -25.79 -10.36 4.73
CA LEU A 217 -26.08 -10.74 6.12
C LEU A 217 -24.94 -10.33 7.06
N PHE A 218 -23.70 -10.70 6.73
CA PHE A 218 -22.54 -10.38 7.57
C PHE A 218 -22.22 -8.88 7.61
N SER A 219 -22.36 -8.13 6.52
CA SER A 219 -22.22 -6.67 6.53
C SER A 219 -23.25 -5.99 7.45
N ILE A 220 -24.50 -6.46 7.43
CA ILE A 220 -25.58 -5.96 8.30
C ILE A 220 -25.30 -6.32 9.77
N PHE A 221 -24.99 -7.58 10.05
CA PHE A 221 -24.78 -8.03 11.44
C PHE A 221 -23.50 -7.45 12.05
N ALA A 222 -22.44 -7.22 11.26
CA ALA A 222 -21.28 -6.45 11.71
C ALA A 222 -21.67 -5.01 12.05
N GLY A 223 -22.43 -4.32 11.19
CA GLY A 223 -22.91 -2.96 11.48
C GLY A 223 -23.79 -2.88 12.74
N ALA A 224 -24.66 -3.86 12.95
CA ALA A 224 -25.47 -3.96 14.17
C ALA A 224 -24.63 -4.24 15.42
N ALA A 225 -23.63 -5.12 15.30
CA ALA A 225 -22.71 -5.49 16.38
C ALA A 225 -21.69 -4.38 16.69
N LEU A 226 -21.44 -3.44 15.78
CA LEU A 226 -20.62 -2.23 15.98
C LEU A 226 -21.40 -1.10 16.68
N ALA A 227 -22.69 -0.92 16.36
CA ALA A 227 -23.52 0.17 16.90
C ALA A 227 -24.38 -0.24 18.13
N TRP A 228 -23.87 -1.14 18.98
CA TRP A 228 -24.68 -1.76 20.03
C TRP A 228 -25.18 -0.79 21.11
N THR A 229 -26.48 -0.82 21.38
CA THR A 229 -27.09 -0.13 22.53
C THR A 229 -27.24 -1.10 23.71
N ASP A 230 -27.43 -0.57 24.92
CA ASP A 230 -27.63 -1.42 26.10
C ASP A 230 -28.99 -2.14 26.05
N GLU A 231 -29.98 -1.60 25.32
CA GLU A 231 -31.25 -2.27 25.02
C GLU A 231 -31.09 -3.44 24.04
N LEU A 232 -30.24 -3.31 23.00
CA LEU A 232 -29.91 -4.44 22.13
C LEU A 232 -29.24 -5.58 22.92
N LEU A 233 -28.27 -5.24 23.77
CA LEU A 233 -27.60 -6.21 24.64
C LEU A 233 -28.57 -6.90 25.60
N HIS A 234 -29.47 -6.15 26.23
CA HIS A 234 -30.52 -6.68 27.09
C HIS A 234 -31.46 -7.64 26.34
N ARG A 235 -31.96 -7.25 25.15
CA ARG A 235 -32.82 -8.09 24.29
C ARG A 235 -32.12 -9.33 23.72
N LEU A 236 -30.79 -9.36 23.69
CA LEU A 236 -29.97 -10.49 23.23
C LEU A 236 -29.42 -11.38 24.36
N GLU A 237 -29.71 -11.08 25.64
CA GLU A 237 -29.11 -11.74 26.81
C GLU A 237 -27.55 -11.65 26.80
N ALA A 238 -26.98 -10.54 26.31
CA ALA A 238 -25.57 -10.43 25.92
C ALA A 238 -24.77 -9.34 26.66
N THR A 239 -23.44 -9.50 26.70
CA THR A 239 -22.49 -8.50 27.25
C THR A 239 -21.84 -7.65 26.15
N LYS A 240 -21.22 -6.52 26.52
CA LYS A 240 -20.44 -5.66 25.61
C LYS A 240 -19.32 -6.43 24.88
N ALA A 241 -18.65 -7.36 25.57
CA ALA A 241 -17.62 -8.21 24.98
C ALA A 241 -18.18 -9.20 23.94
N ASN A 242 -19.46 -9.61 24.05
CA ASN A 242 -20.10 -10.42 23.02
C ASN A 242 -20.42 -9.61 21.76
N ALA A 243 -20.74 -8.32 21.87
CA ALA A 243 -20.94 -7.45 20.71
C ALA A 243 -19.63 -7.24 19.92
N VAL A 244 -18.52 -6.93 20.60
CA VAL A 244 -17.19 -6.81 19.97
C VAL A 244 -16.80 -8.11 19.26
N SER A 245 -16.82 -9.25 19.96
CA SER A 245 -16.48 -10.54 19.36
C SER A 245 -17.44 -10.97 18.23
N ALA A 246 -18.69 -10.48 18.21
CA ALA A 246 -19.62 -10.72 17.12
C ALA A 246 -19.32 -9.81 15.91
N PHE A 247 -18.95 -8.54 16.15
CA PHE A 247 -18.47 -7.64 15.12
C PHE A 247 -17.26 -8.27 14.38
N ASP A 248 -16.22 -8.68 15.10
CA ASP A 248 -15.02 -9.31 14.53
C ASP A 248 -15.39 -10.54 13.68
N CYS A 249 -16.21 -11.42 14.26
CA CYS A 249 -16.62 -12.67 13.62
C CYS A 249 -17.37 -12.42 12.31
N TYR A 250 -18.36 -11.52 12.31
CA TYR A 250 -19.12 -11.20 11.10
C TYR A 250 -18.30 -10.39 10.09
N PHE A 251 -17.48 -9.44 10.53
CA PHE A 251 -16.62 -8.63 9.65
C PHE A 251 -15.57 -9.50 8.94
N HIS A 252 -14.93 -10.43 9.65
CA HIS A 252 -14.02 -11.39 9.04
C HIS A 252 -14.73 -12.43 8.16
N CYS A 253 -15.94 -12.87 8.51
CA CYS A 253 -16.75 -13.71 7.60
C CYS A 253 -17.03 -12.99 6.27
N ALA A 254 -17.42 -11.71 6.34
CA ALA A 254 -17.65 -10.86 5.17
C ALA A 254 -16.38 -10.66 4.32
N LEU A 255 -15.26 -10.24 4.93
CA LEU A 255 -13.98 -10.11 4.23
C LEU A 255 -13.55 -11.41 3.55
N SER A 256 -13.71 -12.55 4.22
CA SER A 256 -13.31 -13.84 3.66
C SER A 256 -14.01 -14.17 2.33
N ILE A 257 -15.23 -13.68 2.11
CA ILE A 257 -16.01 -13.86 0.87
C ILE A 257 -15.49 -12.92 -0.24
N ILE A 258 -15.04 -11.72 0.12
CA ILE A 258 -14.48 -10.71 -0.80
C ILE A 258 -13.04 -11.05 -1.23
N GLU A 259 -12.29 -11.74 -0.37
CA GLU A 259 -10.86 -12.03 -0.55
C GLU A 259 -10.56 -13.38 -1.22
N ASP A 260 -11.55 -14.29 -1.36
CA ASP A 260 -11.30 -15.63 -1.91
C ASP A 260 -11.16 -15.66 -3.43
N ALA A 261 -9.93 -15.47 -3.92
CA ALA A 261 -9.59 -15.55 -5.34
C ALA A 261 -9.97 -16.87 -6.05
N ARG A 262 -10.31 -17.94 -5.31
CA ARG A 262 -10.78 -19.23 -5.87
C ARG A 262 -12.27 -19.22 -6.24
N ILE A 263 -13.08 -18.38 -5.60
CA ILE A 263 -14.54 -18.31 -5.77
C ILE A 263 -14.91 -16.83 -5.96
N PRO A 264 -14.63 -16.25 -7.14
CA PRO A 264 -14.90 -14.83 -7.37
C PRO A 264 -16.38 -14.52 -7.23
N LEU A 265 -16.70 -13.56 -6.36
CA LEU A 265 -18.09 -13.15 -6.08
C LEU A 265 -18.74 -12.59 -7.36
N PRO A 266 -19.88 -13.16 -7.82
CA PRO A 266 -20.53 -12.67 -9.04
C PRO A 266 -21.06 -11.25 -8.86
N PRO A 267 -20.91 -10.35 -9.85
CA PRO A 267 -21.45 -9.00 -9.76
C PRO A 267 -22.99 -9.01 -9.68
N SER A 268 -23.53 -8.62 -8.53
CA SER A 268 -24.97 -8.49 -8.28
C SER A 268 -25.27 -7.19 -7.52
N VAL A 269 -26.53 -6.73 -7.55
CA VAL A 269 -26.96 -5.56 -6.78
C VAL A 269 -26.79 -5.81 -5.27
N THR A 270 -27.06 -7.03 -4.82
CA THR A 270 -26.78 -7.50 -3.46
C THR A 270 -25.30 -7.37 -3.12
N ALA A 271 -24.40 -7.87 -3.99
CA ALA A 271 -22.96 -7.85 -3.77
C ALA A 271 -22.41 -6.43 -3.65
N VAL A 272 -22.70 -5.52 -4.60
CA VAL A 272 -22.20 -4.13 -4.51
C VAL A 272 -22.76 -3.38 -3.31
N SER A 273 -24.03 -3.63 -2.96
CA SER A 273 -24.66 -3.02 -1.77
C SER A 273 -24.07 -3.55 -0.47
N ALA A 274 -23.72 -4.84 -0.41
CA ALA A 274 -23.10 -5.46 0.74
C ALA A 274 -21.64 -5.01 0.95
N ILE A 275 -20.86 -4.85 -0.13
CA ILE A 275 -19.49 -4.31 -0.07
C ILE A 275 -19.54 -2.81 0.30
N CYS A 276 -20.47 -2.04 -0.28
CA CYS A 276 -20.67 -0.62 0.07
C CYS A 276 -21.05 -0.46 1.56
N THR A 277 -21.92 -1.34 2.07
CA THR A 277 -22.27 -1.40 3.50
C THR A 277 -21.06 -1.77 4.35
N LEU A 278 -20.28 -2.80 3.97
CA LEU A 278 -19.08 -3.20 4.72
C LEU A 278 -18.03 -2.07 4.74
N ALA A 279 -17.88 -1.31 3.66
CA ALA A 279 -16.99 -0.14 3.60
C ALA A 279 -17.48 1.03 4.46
N HIS A 280 -18.80 1.17 4.68
CA HIS A 280 -19.36 2.14 5.63
C HIS A 280 -19.17 1.69 7.09
N VAL A 281 -19.31 0.40 7.37
CA VAL A 281 -19.04 -0.18 8.69
C VAL A 281 -17.54 -0.05 9.02
N ALA A 282 -16.65 -0.41 8.07
CA ALA A 282 -15.20 -0.38 8.22
C ALA A 282 -14.65 1.00 8.61
N ILE A 283 -15.12 2.10 8.01
CA ILE A 283 -14.64 3.46 8.33
C ILE A 283 -15.14 4.00 9.68
N ASN A 284 -16.07 3.31 10.34
CA ASN A 284 -16.54 3.62 11.69
C ASN A 284 -16.09 2.58 12.73
N SER A 285 -15.14 1.71 12.38
CA SER A 285 -14.59 0.69 13.27
C SER A 285 -13.17 1.04 13.69
N ASP A 286 -12.89 0.94 14.99
CA ASP A 286 -11.58 1.25 15.56
C ASP A 286 -10.53 0.18 15.17
N ASP A 287 -10.91 -1.09 15.18
CA ASP A 287 -10.04 -2.26 14.90
C ASP A 287 -9.71 -2.47 13.41
N VAL A 288 -10.16 -1.59 12.52
CA VAL A 288 -10.08 -1.75 11.06
C VAL A 288 -9.26 -0.61 10.45
N VAL A 289 -7.97 -0.88 10.23
CA VAL A 289 -7.02 0.03 9.55
C VAL A 289 -7.71 0.73 8.35
N PRO A 290 -7.72 2.08 8.26
CA PRO A 290 -8.49 2.82 7.26
C PRO A 290 -8.25 2.40 5.79
N ILE A 291 -7.05 1.87 5.49
CA ILE A 291 -6.68 1.28 4.21
C ILE A 291 -7.65 0.15 3.79
N LYS A 292 -8.17 -0.66 4.71
CA LYS A 292 -9.18 -1.71 4.42
C LYS A 292 -10.50 -1.10 3.93
N ALA A 293 -10.93 0.02 4.49
CA ALA A 293 -12.13 0.72 4.01
C ALA A 293 -11.93 1.30 2.59
N LEU A 294 -10.70 1.71 2.25
CA LEU A 294 -10.34 2.17 0.90
C LEU A 294 -10.28 1.01 -0.11
N ASP A 295 -9.73 -0.16 0.26
CA ASP A 295 -9.75 -1.36 -0.59
C ASP A 295 -11.20 -1.82 -0.87
N LEU A 296 -12.05 -1.89 0.17
CA LEU A 296 -13.47 -2.22 -0.02
C LEU A 296 -14.19 -1.24 -0.95
N ARG A 297 -13.91 0.07 -0.87
CA ARG A 297 -14.41 1.07 -1.84
C ARG A 297 -13.88 0.82 -3.25
N SER A 298 -12.60 0.52 -3.40
CA SER A 298 -11.98 0.20 -4.69
C SER A 298 -12.61 -1.04 -5.34
N ARG A 299 -12.83 -2.11 -4.57
CA ARG A 299 -13.53 -3.33 -5.03
C ARG A 299 -14.98 -3.03 -5.42
N CYS A 300 -15.70 -2.26 -4.60
CA CYS A 300 -17.08 -1.84 -4.90
C CYS A 300 -17.15 -1.02 -6.20
N TYR A 301 -16.27 -0.03 -6.38
CA TYR A 301 -16.15 0.78 -7.59
C TYR A 301 -15.85 -0.07 -8.84
N ASN A 302 -14.89 -0.98 -8.76
CA ASN A 302 -14.53 -1.87 -9.87
C ASN A 302 -15.69 -2.81 -10.25
N MET A 303 -16.38 -3.39 -9.27
CA MET A 303 -17.58 -4.20 -9.52
C MET A 303 -18.73 -3.37 -10.13
N CYS A 304 -18.98 -2.16 -9.61
CA CYS A 304 -19.96 -1.23 -10.19
C CYS A 304 -19.62 -0.80 -11.62
N ARG A 305 -18.33 -0.71 -11.97
CA ARG A 305 -17.89 -0.45 -13.35
C ARG A 305 -18.08 -1.66 -14.26
N GLY A 306 -17.82 -2.88 -13.77
CA GLY A 306 -18.14 -4.13 -14.47
C GLY A 306 -19.65 -4.29 -14.74
N MET A 307 -20.48 -3.90 -13.78
CA MET A 307 -21.94 -3.80 -13.92
C MET A 307 -22.43 -2.58 -14.74
N MET A 308 -21.51 -1.78 -15.30
CA MET A 308 -21.80 -0.59 -16.09
C MET A 308 -22.63 0.50 -15.37
N ILE A 309 -22.73 0.47 -14.03
CA ILE A 309 -23.54 1.39 -13.21
C ILE A 309 -23.13 2.85 -13.45
N HIS A 310 -21.84 3.13 -13.66
CA HIS A 310 -21.33 4.44 -14.06
C HIS A 310 -21.98 5.07 -15.33
N ARG A 311 -22.72 4.26 -16.11
CA ARG A 311 -23.46 4.66 -17.32
C ARG A 311 -24.95 4.29 -17.27
N LEU A 312 -25.49 3.99 -16.08
CA LEU A 312 -26.84 3.47 -15.85
C LEU A 312 -27.95 4.28 -16.53
N ASP A 313 -27.84 5.61 -16.54
CA ASP A 313 -28.81 6.52 -17.14
C ASP A 313 -28.31 7.13 -18.47
N SER A 314 -27.38 6.46 -19.15
CA SER A 314 -26.97 6.85 -20.52
C SER A 314 -28.08 6.58 -21.56
N PRO A 315 -28.13 7.32 -22.70
CA PRO A 315 -29.18 7.14 -23.71
C PRO A 315 -29.23 5.76 -24.41
N VAL A 316 -28.20 4.92 -24.22
CA VAL A 316 -28.19 3.53 -24.67
C VAL A 316 -28.91 2.66 -23.63
N ALA A 317 -28.49 2.73 -22.37
CA ALA A 317 -29.08 1.99 -21.26
C ALA A 317 -30.56 2.35 -21.00
N GLN A 318 -30.98 3.57 -21.33
CA GLN A 318 -32.40 3.95 -21.32
C GLN A 318 -33.19 3.17 -22.39
N LYS A 319 -32.74 3.17 -23.65
CA LYS A 319 -33.38 2.43 -24.76
C LYS A 319 -33.42 0.91 -24.54
N GLU A 320 -32.38 0.37 -23.90
CA GLU A 320 -32.35 -1.06 -23.52
C GLU A 320 -33.47 -1.39 -22.50
N ARG A 321 -33.79 -0.46 -21.59
CA ARG A 321 -34.91 -0.60 -20.64
C ARG A 321 -36.28 -0.34 -21.26
N ASP A 322 -36.37 0.53 -22.27
CA ASP A 322 -37.60 0.71 -23.06
C ASP A 322 -38.01 -0.58 -23.78
N ILE A 323 -37.03 -1.45 -24.11
CA ILE A 323 -37.24 -2.77 -24.73
C ILE A 323 -37.45 -3.86 -23.67
N SER A 324 -36.68 -3.82 -22.57
CA SER A 324 -36.72 -4.81 -21.49
C SER A 324 -36.79 -4.12 -20.13
N PRO A 325 -38.00 -3.87 -19.59
CA PRO A 325 -38.18 -3.18 -18.31
C PRO A 325 -37.39 -3.84 -17.18
N ALA A 326 -36.54 -3.05 -16.53
CA ALA A 326 -35.76 -3.48 -15.37
C ALA A 326 -36.52 -3.18 -14.07
N ASN A 327 -36.20 -3.94 -13.01
CA ASN A 327 -36.75 -3.71 -11.67
C ASN A 327 -36.35 -2.31 -11.16
N ASN A 328 -37.35 -1.46 -10.89
CA ASN A 328 -37.16 -0.11 -10.36
C ASN A 328 -36.35 -0.11 -9.04
N ILE A 329 -36.57 -1.09 -8.16
CA ILE A 329 -35.86 -1.20 -6.88
C ILE A 329 -34.36 -1.42 -7.13
N ASP A 330 -34.01 -2.31 -8.07
CA ASP A 330 -32.60 -2.59 -8.40
C ASP A 330 -31.91 -1.40 -9.06
N LEU A 331 -32.60 -0.67 -9.95
CA LEU A 331 -32.08 0.56 -10.53
C LEU A 331 -31.83 1.63 -9.47
N GLU A 332 -32.76 1.76 -8.52
CA GLU A 332 -32.69 2.77 -7.48
C GLU A 332 -31.58 2.46 -6.46
N ILE A 333 -31.44 1.20 -6.02
CA ILE A 333 -30.31 0.75 -5.21
C ILE A 333 -28.98 1.00 -5.95
N GLN A 334 -28.89 0.73 -7.26
CA GLN A 334 -27.67 1.02 -8.03
C GLN A 334 -27.32 2.53 -8.03
N ARG A 335 -28.32 3.43 -8.11
CA ARG A 335 -28.08 4.87 -7.94
C ARG A 335 -27.62 5.21 -6.52
N ARG A 336 -28.27 4.65 -5.49
CA ARG A 336 -27.89 4.85 -4.07
C ARG A 336 -26.46 4.38 -3.80
N VAL A 337 -26.07 3.19 -4.24
CA VAL A 337 -24.68 2.67 -4.14
C VAL A 337 -23.70 3.61 -4.85
N TRP A 338 -23.97 3.98 -6.11
CA TRP A 338 -23.07 4.84 -6.88
C TRP A 338 -22.88 6.21 -6.23
N TRP A 339 -23.97 6.91 -5.92
CA TRP A 339 -23.89 8.23 -5.30
C TRP A 339 -23.43 8.20 -3.84
N ASN A 340 -23.56 7.09 -3.12
CA ASN A 340 -22.93 6.95 -1.81
C ASN A 340 -21.40 6.91 -1.92
N MET A 341 -20.85 6.19 -2.90
CA MET A 341 -19.40 6.20 -3.17
C MET A 341 -18.94 7.60 -3.61
N VAL A 342 -19.62 8.23 -4.57
CA VAL A 342 -19.35 9.61 -5.03
C VAL A 342 -19.34 10.59 -3.86
N ALA A 343 -20.38 10.59 -3.04
CA ALA A 343 -20.48 11.48 -1.88
C ALA A 343 -19.38 11.19 -0.85
N SER A 344 -18.99 9.92 -0.66
CA SER A 344 -17.93 9.56 0.29
C SER A 344 -16.56 10.05 -0.18
N ASP A 345 -16.22 9.84 -1.45
CA ASP A 345 -14.98 10.27 -2.12
C ASP A 345 -14.80 11.80 -2.08
N TRP A 346 -15.85 12.55 -2.45
CA TRP A 346 -15.86 14.02 -2.40
C TRP A 346 -15.92 14.61 -0.98
N LEU A 347 -16.42 13.87 0.00
CA LEU A 347 -16.35 14.29 1.41
C LEU A 347 -14.93 14.07 1.95
N THR A 348 -14.29 12.93 1.69
CA THR A 348 -12.93 12.65 2.19
C THR A 348 -11.86 13.55 1.56
N SER A 349 -12.03 13.95 0.30
CA SER A 349 -11.09 14.85 -0.39
C SER A 349 -10.95 16.25 0.23
N PHE A 350 -11.87 16.64 1.13
CA PHE A 350 -11.79 17.85 1.96
C PHE A 350 -12.19 17.54 3.42
N SER A 351 -11.54 16.54 4.01
CA SER A 351 -11.71 16.19 5.44
C SER A 351 -10.39 16.14 6.24
N GLY A 352 -9.23 16.50 5.65
CA GLY A 352 -7.92 16.26 6.28
C GLY A 352 -7.65 14.76 6.35
N SER A 353 -7.30 14.16 5.22
CA SER A 353 -7.02 12.72 5.13
C SER A 353 -6.02 12.43 4.03
N SER A 354 -5.49 11.21 3.96
CA SER A 354 -4.63 10.74 2.86
C SER A 354 -5.27 10.76 1.45
N GLN A 355 -6.52 11.19 1.33
CA GLN A 355 -7.18 11.49 0.05
C GLN A 355 -7.36 12.99 -0.21
N GLU A 356 -6.81 13.89 0.61
CA GLU A 356 -7.03 15.33 0.46
C GLU A 356 -6.49 15.88 -0.88
N GLY A 357 -7.21 16.85 -1.45
CA GLY A 357 -6.90 17.45 -2.74
C GLY A 357 -7.19 16.55 -3.95
N ILE A 358 -7.58 15.29 -3.72
CA ILE A 358 -7.73 14.26 -4.75
C ILE A 358 -9.10 13.58 -4.63
N TYR A 359 -9.81 13.45 -5.75
CA TYR A 359 -11.05 12.68 -5.79
C TYR A 359 -11.14 11.81 -7.05
N THR A 360 -11.76 10.63 -6.90
CA THR A 360 -11.83 9.59 -7.93
C THR A 360 -13.02 9.77 -8.87
N PHE A 361 -14.16 10.21 -8.35
CA PHE A 361 -15.43 10.26 -9.09
C PHE A 361 -15.58 11.57 -9.87
N ILE A 362 -14.99 11.65 -11.05
CA ILE A 362 -15.03 12.86 -11.89
C ILE A 362 -16.41 13.00 -12.58
N PRO A 363 -17.18 14.09 -12.37
CA PRO A 363 -18.56 14.23 -12.88
C PRO A 363 -18.73 14.00 -14.39
N ARG A 364 -17.79 14.49 -15.21
CA ARG A 364 -17.82 14.34 -16.67
C ARG A 364 -17.69 12.89 -17.18
N LEU A 365 -17.29 11.95 -16.33
CA LEU A 365 -17.08 10.54 -16.68
C LEU A 365 -18.25 9.63 -16.25
N MET A 366 -19.25 10.15 -15.55
CA MET A 366 -20.44 9.39 -15.12
C MET A 366 -21.73 9.86 -15.80
N ARG A 367 -22.65 8.92 -16.03
CA ARG A 367 -24.00 9.15 -16.58
C ARG A 367 -25.02 8.36 -15.76
N VAL A 368 -25.25 8.85 -14.54
CA VAL A 368 -26.14 8.28 -13.52
C VAL A 368 -26.97 9.45 -12.98
N LYS A 369 -28.29 9.32 -12.91
CA LYS A 369 -29.14 10.30 -12.21
C LYS A 369 -28.90 10.17 -10.70
N GLN A 370 -29.17 11.23 -9.94
CA GLN A 370 -29.30 11.09 -8.48
C GLN A 370 -30.45 10.10 -8.16
N PRO A 371 -30.45 9.46 -6.96
CA PRO A 371 -31.61 8.71 -6.48
C PRO A 371 -32.86 9.60 -6.35
N HIS A 372 -34.01 9.04 -6.00
CA HIS A 372 -35.26 9.76 -5.72
C HIS A 372 -35.39 10.05 -4.21
N ASN A 373 -35.97 11.20 -3.85
CA ASN A 373 -36.30 11.51 -2.45
C ASN A 373 -37.64 10.87 -2.08
N VAL A 374 -37.59 9.60 -1.68
CA VAL A 374 -38.75 8.73 -1.47
C VAL A 374 -38.55 7.84 -0.24
N ASP A 375 -39.64 7.47 0.42
CA ASP A 375 -39.65 6.43 1.45
C ASP A 375 -39.58 5.04 0.83
N ASP A 376 -38.84 4.12 1.44
CA ASP A 376 -38.68 2.75 0.91
C ASP A 376 -40.03 2.01 0.83
N ALA A 377 -40.96 2.30 1.74
CA ALA A 377 -42.31 1.73 1.71
C ALA A 377 -43.16 2.15 0.49
N ALA A 378 -42.75 3.19 -0.25
CA ALA A 378 -43.41 3.65 -1.47
C ALA A 378 -42.69 3.20 -2.76
N LEU A 379 -41.52 2.56 -2.66
CA LEU A 379 -40.74 2.12 -3.82
C LEU A 379 -41.21 0.72 -4.29
N THR A 380 -41.84 0.66 -5.47
CA THR A 380 -42.32 -0.58 -6.08
C THR A 380 -41.42 -1.04 -7.23
N ALA A 381 -41.39 -2.35 -7.49
CA ALA A 381 -40.57 -2.94 -8.57
C ALA A 381 -40.93 -2.47 -9.99
N SER A 382 -42.13 -1.91 -10.16
CA SER A 382 -42.67 -1.37 -11.41
C SER A 382 -43.64 -0.23 -11.14
N GLY A 383 -43.75 0.73 -12.06
CA GLY A 383 -44.57 1.95 -11.94
C GLY A 383 -43.71 3.22 -11.91
N ASP A 384 -44.36 4.37 -11.73
CA ASP A 384 -43.66 5.64 -11.52
C ASP A 384 -43.18 5.76 -10.06
N ILE A 385 -41.95 6.24 -9.86
CA ILE A 385 -41.39 6.50 -8.52
C ILE A 385 -41.76 7.94 -8.13
N PRO A 386 -42.44 8.18 -6.98
CA PRO A 386 -42.75 9.53 -6.54
C PRO A 386 -41.51 10.21 -5.98
N ASP A 387 -41.09 11.31 -6.60
CA ASP A 387 -39.98 12.15 -6.13
C ASP A 387 -40.53 13.32 -5.30
N LEU A 388 -40.30 13.30 -3.99
CA LEU A 388 -40.85 14.30 -3.07
C LEU A 388 -39.89 15.49 -2.91
N PRO A 389 -40.36 16.72 -2.73
CA PRO A 389 -39.47 17.86 -2.48
C PRO A 389 -38.71 17.66 -1.16
N ILE A 390 -37.47 18.16 -1.08
CA ILE A 390 -36.58 17.98 0.10
C ILE A 390 -37.13 18.62 1.40
N SER A 391 -38.18 19.45 1.30
CA SER A 391 -38.96 19.98 2.42
C SER A 391 -39.93 18.96 3.04
N VAL A 392 -40.08 17.76 2.48
CA VAL A 392 -40.83 16.64 3.04
C VAL A 392 -39.84 15.58 3.54
N PRO A 393 -39.89 15.18 4.83
CA PRO A 393 -38.95 14.22 5.41
C PRO A 393 -39.26 12.79 4.93
N THR A 394 -38.31 12.20 4.20
CA THR A 394 -38.29 10.80 3.76
C THR A 394 -37.09 10.05 4.32
N ASP A 395 -37.06 8.73 4.15
CA ASP A 395 -35.90 7.89 4.43
C ASP A 395 -34.62 8.35 3.68
N MET A 396 -34.79 8.94 2.49
CA MET A 396 -33.70 9.40 1.62
C MET A 396 -33.28 10.86 1.82
N THR A 397 -34.03 11.68 2.57
CA THR A 397 -33.77 13.14 2.64
C THR A 397 -32.36 13.48 3.15
N PHE A 398 -31.84 12.74 4.14
CA PHE A 398 -30.47 12.95 4.62
C PHE A 398 -29.39 12.57 3.59
N PHE A 399 -29.65 11.59 2.72
CA PHE A 399 -28.74 11.22 1.64
C PHE A 399 -28.48 12.40 0.69
N PHE A 400 -29.54 13.12 0.32
CA PHE A 400 -29.44 14.33 -0.50
C PHE A 400 -28.67 15.46 0.20
N LEU A 401 -28.95 15.70 1.49
CA LEU A 401 -28.24 16.74 2.24
C LEU A 401 -26.74 16.42 2.38
N ARG A 402 -26.40 15.15 2.66
CA ARG A 402 -25.02 14.65 2.66
C ARG A 402 -24.36 14.78 1.28
N LEU A 403 -25.07 14.45 0.20
CA LEU A 403 -24.58 14.61 -1.17
C LEU A 403 -24.35 16.08 -1.51
N ARG A 404 -25.21 17.00 -1.06
CA ARG A 404 -25.03 18.44 -1.28
C ARG A 404 -23.82 19.00 -0.53
N THR A 405 -23.54 18.53 0.69
CA THR A 405 -22.27 18.81 1.39
C THR A 405 -21.07 18.27 0.61
N ALA A 406 -21.20 17.10 -0.02
CA ALA A 406 -20.15 16.50 -0.84
C ALA A 406 -19.90 17.30 -2.14
N GLU A 407 -20.95 17.76 -2.82
CA GLU A 407 -20.85 18.65 -3.99
C GLU A 407 -20.09 19.94 -3.66
N ILE A 408 -20.40 20.59 -2.54
CA ILE A 408 -19.68 21.79 -2.10
C ILE A 408 -18.23 21.46 -1.71
N SER A 409 -17.98 20.32 -1.06
CA SER A 409 -16.61 19.86 -0.74
C SER A 409 -15.75 19.67 -2.01
N ARG A 410 -16.34 19.11 -3.07
CA ARG A 410 -15.72 18.96 -4.39
C ARG A 410 -15.53 20.31 -5.10
N GLU A 411 -16.48 21.24 -4.97
CA GLU A 411 -16.33 22.62 -5.49
C GLU A 411 -15.25 23.44 -4.77
N ILE A 412 -14.94 23.13 -3.50
CA ILE A 412 -13.81 23.70 -2.78
C ILE A 412 -12.48 23.17 -3.37
N ILE A 413 -12.34 21.86 -3.54
CA ILE A 413 -11.13 21.24 -4.14
C ILE A 413 -10.93 21.59 -5.63
N ASP A 414 -12.00 21.83 -6.38
CA ASP A 414 -11.91 22.36 -7.76
C ASP A 414 -11.38 23.80 -7.83
N ALA A 415 -11.45 24.57 -6.74
CA ALA A 415 -11.08 25.98 -6.68
C ALA A 415 -9.74 26.22 -5.96
N ILE A 416 -9.51 25.52 -4.85
CA ILE A 416 -8.28 25.51 -4.07
C ILE A 416 -7.31 24.53 -4.73
N THR A 417 -6.36 25.05 -5.51
CA THR A 417 -5.32 24.24 -6.15
C THR A 417 -4.36 23.72 -5.08
N PRO A 418 -3.93 22.44 -5.10
CA PRO A 418 -3.04 21.92 -4.06
C PRO A 418 -1.76 22.75 -3.91
N LEU A 419 -1.35 22.94 -2.65
CA LEU A 419 -0.15 23.67 -2.23
C LEU A 419 1.11 23.11 -2.94
N ALA A 420 1.52 23.81 -3.99
CA ALA A 420 2.85 23.74 -4.57
C ALA A 420 3.62 25.00 -4.14
N ASP A 421 4.92 24.89 -3.89
CA ASP A 421 5.75 25.95 -3.28
C ASP A 421 5.82 27.28 -4.08
N ASP A 422 5.33 27.29 -5.33
CA ASP A 422 5.27 28.45 -6.23
C ASP A 422 3.83 28.96 -6.51
N ALA A 423 2.82 28.51 -5.75
CA ALA A 423 1.45 28.99 -5.91
C ALA A 423 1.30 30.46 -5.47
N PRO A 424 0.71 31.36 -6.28
CA PRO A 424 0.41 32.72 -5.84
C PRO A 424 -0.64 32.70 -4.73
N GLU A 425 -0.55 33.67 -3.80
CA GLU A 425 -1.49 33.82 -2.68
C GLU A 425 -2.96 33.68 -3.14
N GLU A 426 -3.69 32.73 -2.55
CA GLU A 426 -5.07 32.47 -2.93
C GLU A 426 -5.95 33.71 -2.71
N ASP A 427 -6.65 34.13 -3.76
CA ASP A 427 -7.56 35.28 -3.71
C ASP A 427 -8.63 35.03 -2.65
N TYR A 428 -8.51 35.73 -1.53
CA TYR A 428 -9.32 35.58 -0.34
C TYR A 428 -10.82 35.77 -0.62
N GLU A 429 -11.20 36.50 -1.67
CA GLU A 429 -12.60 36.61 -2.10
C GLU A 429 -13.17 35.26 -2.58
N VAL A 430 -12.36 34.34 -3.13
CA VAL A 430 -12.77 32.96 -3.46
C VAL A 430 -13.14 32.18 -2.20
N ILE A 431 -12.33 32.30 -1.14
CA ILE A 431 -12.57 31.66 0.16
C ILE A 431 -13.86 32.20 0.78
N LEU A 432 -14.08 33.51 0.72
CA LEU A 432 -15.34 34.13 1.14
C LEU A 432 -16.55 33.71 0.28
N GLN A 433 -16.37 33.39 -1.01
CA GLN A 433 -17.43 32.84 -1.87
C GLN A 433 -17.76 31.37 -1.52
N LEU A 434 -16.76 30.58 -1.16
CA LEU A 434 -16.92 29.18 -0.75
C LEU A 434 -17.60 29.08 0.64
N ASP A 435 -17.25 29.94 1.59
CA ASP A 435 -17.96 30.05 2.88
C ASP A 435 -19.42 30.46 2.67
N ARG A 436 -19.69 31.51 1.87
CA ARG A 436 -21.07 31.91 1.52
C ARG A 436 -21.93 30.73 1.03
N LYS A 437 -21.40 29.82 0.20
CA LYS A 437 -22.12 28.59 -0.22
C LYS A 437 -22.46 27.66 0.94
N LEU A 438 -21.56 27.50 1.92
CA LEU A 438 -21.80 26.68 3.11
C LEU A 438 -22.83 27.34 4.04
N GLN A 439 -22.72 28.65 4.28
CA GLN A 439 -23.65 29.41 5.12
C GLN A 439 -25.08 29.44 4.52
N ASP A 440 -25.22 29.72 3.22
CA ASP A 440 -26.51 29.69 2.54
C ASP A 440 -27.11 28.28 2.52
N PHE A 441 -26.29 27.22 2.36
CA PHE A 441 -26.79 25.84 2.47
C PHE A 441 -27.34 25.53 3.88
N VAL A 442 -26.67 25.94 4.96
CA VAL A 442 -27.17 25.79 6.35
C VAL A 442 -28.47 26.55 6.57
N LYS A 443 -28.58 27.76 6.01
CA LYS A 443 -29.75 28.63 6.08
C LYS A 443 -30.95 28.07 5.32
N ASP A 444 -30.74 27.43 4.18
CA ASP A 444 -31.78 26.89 3.31
C ASP A 444 -32.18 25.44 3.64
N LEU A 445 -31.59 24.83 4.69
CA LEU A 445 -32.00 23.51 5.19
C LEU A 445 -33.51 23.46 5.54
N PRO A 446 -34.16 22.29 5.38
CA PRO A 446 -35.50 22.07 5.93
C PRO A 446 -35.57 22.32 7.44
N GLU A 447 -36.73 22.75 7.96
CA GLU A 447 -36.92 23.09 9.38
C GLU A 447 -36.61 21.90 10.32
N PHE A 448 -36.93 20.66 9.90
CA PHE A 448 -36.56 19.44 10.62
C PHE A 448 -35.07 19.04 10.49
N CYS A 449 -34.25 19.81 9.77
CA CYS A 449 -32.81 19.67 9.67
C CYS A 449 -32.03 20.84 10.31
N LYS A 450 -32.73 21.81 10.91
CA LYS A 450 -32.10 22.91 11.66
C LYS A 450 -31.92 22.58 13.14
N VAL A 451 -30.89 23.17 13.76
CA VAL A 451 -30.47 22.90 15.15
C VAL A 451 -30.74 24.08 16.08
N ASP A 452 -31.45 25.12 15.62
CA ASP A 452 -31.95 26.17 16.50
C ASP A 452 -33.16 25.68 17.32
N THR A 453 -33.34 26.25 18.50
CA THR A 453 -34.34 25.81 19.49
C THR A 453 -35.77 25.91 18.97
N GLU A 454 -36.09 26.87 18.09
CA GLU A 454 -37.42 27.04 17.56
C GLU A 454 -37.74 25.96 16.52
N SER A 455 -36.87 25.77 15.52
CA SER A 455 -36.99 24.70 14.52
C SER A 455 -37.01 23.31 15.17
N MET A 456 -36.18 23.06 16.18
CA MET A 456 -36.18 21.80 16.94
C MET A 456 -37.51 21.57 17.68
N GLN A 457 -38.06 22.59 18.34
CA GLN A 457 -39.34 22.47 19.05
C GLN A 457 -40.53 22.29 18.08
N ARG A 458 -40.53 22.97 16.93
CA ARG A 458 -41.56 22.82 15.89
C ARG A 458 -41.52 21.43 15.22
N SER A 459 -40.33 20.91 14.93
CA SER A 459 -40.13 19.59 14.31
C SER A 459 -40.17 18.41 15.29
N LYS A 460 -40.51 18.64 16.57
CA LYS A 460 -40.51 17.62 17.64
C LYS A 460 -41.39 16.40 17.35
N GLU A 461 -42.58 16.60 16.78
CA GLU A 461 -43.49 15.49 16.43
C GLU A 461 -42.96 14.67 15.24
N ILE A 462 -42.22 15.29 14.31
CA ILE A 462 -41.53 14.58 13.21
C ILE A 462 -40.44 13.67 13.79
N CYS A 463 -39.65 14.16 14.74
CA CYS A 463 -38.63 13.34 15.41
C CYS A 463 -39.21 12.20 16.27
N LYS A 464 -40.46 12.29 16.76
CA LYS A 464 -41.12 11.13 17.40
C LYS A 464 -41.48 10.03 16.39
N LEU A 465 -41.85 10.42 15.16
CA LEU A 465 -42.22 9.49 14.08
C LEU A 465 -41.00 8.92 13.36
N ARG A 466 -39.90 9.69 13.27
CA ARG A 466 -38.61 9.28 12.70
C ARG A 466 -37.46 9.70 13.63
N PRO A 467 -37.11 8.90 14.67
CA PRO A 467 -36.10 9.24 15.67
C PRO A 467 -34.72 9.59 15.07
N PHE A 468 -34.34 8.93 13.98
CA PHE A 468 -33.08 9.17 13.28
C PHE A 468 -32.91 10.60 12.74
N ILE A 469 -33.99 11.37 12.53
CA ILE A 469 -33.90 12.77 12.08
C ILE A 469 -33.24 13.68 13.14
N TYR A 470 -33.33 13.33 14.43
CA TYR A 470 -32.59 14.04 15.49
C TYR A 470 -31.07 13.87 15.30
N TRP A 471 -30.62 12.68 14.94
CA TRP A 471 -29.21 12.37 14.74
C TRP A 471 -28.69 12.91 13.41
N GLN A 472 -29.42 12.67 12.31
CA GLN A 472 -29.09 13.16 10.97
C GLN A 472 -28.85 14.68 10.95
N ARG A 473 -29.67 15.49 11.63
CA ARG A 473 -29.46 16.95 11.68
C ARG A 473 -28.16 17.32 12.40
N ILE A 474 -27.83 16.68 13.52
CA ILE A 474 -26.61 17.00 14.27
C ILE A 474 -25.38 16.57 13.47
N SER A 475 -25.38 15.37 12.88
CA SER A 475 -24.31 14.88 12.01
C SER A 475 -24.10 15.77 10.77
N LEU A 476 -25.17 16.29 10.16
CA LEU A 476 -25.10 17.22 9.03
C LEU A 476 -24.38 18.52 9.41
N HIS A 477 -24.82 19.18 10.49
CA HIS A 477 -24.22 20.44 10.94
C HIS A 477 -22.78 20.24 11.42
N LEU A 478 -22.47 19.11 12.07
CA LEU A 478 -21.11 18.76 12.49
C LEU A 478 -20.16 18.69 11.28
N GLY A 479 -20.58 17.99 10.21
CA GLY A 479 -19.82 17.86 8.97
C GLY A 479 -19.68 19.16 8.18
N ILE A 480 -20.65 20.07 8.25
CA ILE A 480 -20.57 21.39 7.60
C ILE A 480 -19.65 22.33 8.39
N HIS A 481 -19.83 22.47 9.71
CA HIS A 481 -18.99 23.37 10.50
C HIS A 481 -17.53 22.93 10.54
N ALA A 482 -17.23 21.62 10.50
CA ALA A 482 -15.86 21.14 10.35
C ALA A 482 -15.20 21.61 9.03
N ARG A 483 -15.97 21.71 7.93
CA ARG A 483 -15.51 22.22 6.63
C ARG A 483 -15.33 23.73 6.64
N ILE A 484 -16.21 24.47 7.33
CA ILE A 484 -16.04 25.91 7.55
C ILE A 484 -14.76 26.17 8.37
N CYS A 485 -14.51 25.40 9.43
CA CYS A 485 -13.27 25.50 10.20
C CYS A 485 -12.03 25.17 9.35
N ARG A 486 -12.11 24.18 8.45
CA ARG A 486 -11.02 23.82 7.53
C ARG A 486 -10.73 24.93 6.51
N LEU A 487 -11.78 25.44 5.87
CA LEU A 487 -11.71 26.48 4.83
C LEU A 487 -11.07 27.79 5.33
N HIS A 488 -11.36 28.18 6.58
CA HIS A 488 -10.79 29.39 7.18
C HIS A 488 -9.47 29.16 7.94
N ARG A 489 -8.96 27.92 8.03
CA ARG A 489 -7.77 27.58 8.81
C ARG A 489 -6.52 28.37 8.40
N PRO A 490 -6.15 28.53 7.11
CA PRO A 490 -4.93 29.25 6.73
C PRO A 490 -4.93 30.72 7.18
N TYR A 491 -6.11 31.33 7.18
CA TYR A 491 -6.31 32.74 7.51
C TYR A 491 -6.55 33.00 9.01
N HIS A 492 -6.53 31.95 9.86
CA HIS A 492 -6.81 32.08 11.28
C HIS A 492 -5.71 32.83 12.03
N LEU A 493 -4.44 32.43 11.83
CA LEU A 493 -3.27 33.08 12.41
C LEU A 493 -2.98 34.42 11.73
N ALA A 494 -3.09 34.48 10.40
CA ALA A 494 -2.90 35.70 9.62
C ALA A 494 -3.78 36.88 10.08
N ALA A 495 -4.94 36.63 10.69
CA ALA A 495 -5.84 37.65 11.24
C ALA A 495 -5.26 38.46 12.43
N TYR A 496 -4.19 37.97 13.07
CA TYR A 496 -3.44 38.73 14.08
C TYR A 496 -2.44 39.72 13.46
N SER A 497 -1.90 39.39 12.28
CA SER A 497 -0.94 40.21 11.53
C SER A 497 -1.63 41.19 10.56
N ASP A 498 -2.78 40.81 9.98
CA ASP A 498 -3.56 41.62 9.04
C ASP A 498 -5.07 41.60 9.37
N PRO A 499 -5.68 42.77 9.71
CA PRO A 499 -7.10 42.89 9.99
C PRO A 499 -8.06 42.42 8.89
N GLN A 500 -7.64 42.29 7.62
CA GLN A 500 -8.53 41.82 6.55
C GLN A 500 -9.04 40.39 6.77
N TYR A 501 -8.26 39.56 7.47
CA TYR A 501 -8.63 38.17 7.78
C TYR A 501 -9.50 38.02 9.05
N SER A 502 -9.85 39.12 9.72
CA SER A 502 -10.68 39.12 10.94
C SER A 502 -12.04 38.41 10.81
N TYR A 503 -12.63 38.38 9.60
CA TYR A 503 -13.80 37.55 9.31
C TYR A 503 -13.50 36.06 9.49
N SER A 504 -12.40 35.56 8.92
CA SER A 504 -12.00 34.15 9.01
C SER A 504 -11.81 33.71 10.46
N ARG A 505 -11.11 34.51 11.27
CA ARG A 505 -10.99 34.29 12.74
C ARG A 505 -12.36 34.24 13.42
N THR A 506 -13.29 35.12 13.08
CA THR A 506 -14.64 35.10 13.67
C THR A 506 -15.42 33.83 13.28
N THR A 507 -15.32 33.43 12.01
CA THR A 507 -16.08 32.31 11.42
C THR A 507 -15.56 30.93 11.85
N ILE A 508 -14.24 30.74 11.97
CA ILE A 508 -13.65 29.50 12.49
C ILE A 508 -14.00 29.26 13.96
N LEU A 509 -13.95 30.29 14.82
CA LEU A 509 -14.30 30.19 16.24
C LEU A 509 -15.79 29.94 16.46
N SER A 510 -16.66 30.64 15.71
CA SER A 510 -18.10 30.41 15.72
C SER A 510 -18.46 28.96 15.35
N SER A 511 -17.82 28.42 14.31
CA SER A 511 -18.01 27.04 13.88
C SER A 511 -17.41 26.02 14.85
N ALA A 512 -16.26 26.29 15.45
CA ALA A 512 -15.65 25.43 16.47
C ALA A 512 -16.53 25.35 17.73
N TYR A 513 -17.07 26.48 18.20
CA TYR A 513 -18.05 26.48 19.29
C TYR A 513 -19.32 25.70 18.93
N LYS A 514 -19.84 25.85 17.70
CA LYS A 514 -21.01 25.10 17.24
C LYS A 514 -20.76 23.59 17.19
N ILE A 515 -19.56 23.14 16.78
CA ILE A 515 -19.17 21.71 16.82
C ILE A 515 -19.22 21.16 18.25
N LEU A 516 -18.69 21.88 19.24
CA LEU A 516 -18.69 21.44 20.64
C LEU A 516 -20.11 21.44 21.24
N GLU A 517 -20.96 22.40 20.87
CA GLU A 517 -22.38 22.43 21.24
C GLU A 517 -23.13 21.23 20.62
N LEU A 518 -22.95 20.98 19.32
CA LEU A 518 -23.52 19.83 18.61
C LEU A 518 -23.11 18.51 19.26
N ARG A 519 -21.83 18.32 19.60
CA ARG A 519 -21.37 17.12 20.31
C ARG A 519 -22.01 16.99 21.69
N ARG A 520 -22.26 18.09 22.43
CA ARG A 520 -22.99 18.04 23.71
C ARG A 520 -24.47 17.68 23.54
N MET A 521 -25.11 18.09 22.43
CA MET A 521 -26.49 17.67 22.10
C MET A 521 -26.61 16.16 21.83
N MET A 522 -25.51 15.50 21.43
CA MET A 522 -25.43 14.05 21.29
C MET A 522 -25.44 13.31 22.65
N ASP A 523 -25.19 14.00 23.77
CA ASP A 523 -25.23 13.39 25.10
C ASP A 523 -26.62 13.35 25.75
N ASP A 524 -27.65 13.91 25.10
CA ASP A 524 -29.05 13.88 25.58
C ASP A 524 -29.54 12.43 25.80
N PRO A 525 -30.04 12.07 27.00
CA PRO A 525 -30.58 10.73 27.29
C PRO A 525 -31.69 10.26 26.33
N VAL A 526 -32.46 11.18 25.75
CA VAL A 526 -33.49 10.89 24.74
C VAL A 526 -32.85 10.49 23.40
N ALA A 527 -31.68 11.06 23.09
CA ALA A 527 -30.94 10.74 21.88
C ALA A 527 -30.19 9.39 21.99
N LYS A 528 -29.59 9.11 23.16
CA LYS A 528 -28.75 7.91 23.39
C LYS A 528 -29.46 6.56 23.27
N LEU A 529 -30.79 6.53 23.22
CA LEU A 529 -31.59 5.31 23.04
C LEU A 529 -31.30 4.56 21.72
N HIS A 530 -30.83 5.26 20.68
CA HIS A 530 -30.70 4.71 19.32
C HIS A 530 -29.33 4.92 18.67
N PHE A 531 -28.37 5.55 19.34
CA PHE A 531 -27.07 5.88 18.74
C PHE A 531 -26.01 6.13 19.82
N ARG A 532 -24.76 5.73 19.54
CA ARG A 532 -23.60 5.99 20.42
C ARG A 532 -22.55 6.81 19.68
N PRO A 533 -22.49 8.14 19.88
CA PRO A 533 -21.53 9.00 19.18
C PRO A 533 -20.06 8.67 19.52
N GLU A 534 -19.82 8.00 20.65
CA GLU A 534 -18.50 7.58 21.12
C GLU A 534 -17.86 6.49 20.24
N ARG A 535 -18.60 5.88 19.31
CA ARG A 535 -18.16 4.82 18.37
C ARG A 535 -18.04 5.28 16.90
N TYR A 536 -18.10 6.59 16.62
CA TYR A 536 -17.99 7.11 15.25
C TYR A 536 -16.75 7.99 15.10
N LEU A 537 -15.70 7.44 14.48
CA LEU A 537 -14.40 8.07 14.23
C LEU A 537 -14.51 9.50 13.66
N VAL A 538 -15.45 9.71 12.72
CA VAL A 538 -15.70 11.03 12.10
C VAL A 538 -16.19 12.10 13.10
N ILE A 539 -16.93 11.70 14.14
CA ILE A 539 -17.41 12.63 15.19
C ILE A 539 -16.23 13.08 16.04
N PHE A 540 -15.36 12.14 16.42
CA PHE A 540 -14.12 12.44 17.16
C PHE A 540 -13.27 13.46 16.40
N LEU A 541 -12.98 13.21 15.12
CA LEU A 541 -12.12 14.09 14.31
C LEU A 541 -12.64 15.54 14.22
N HIS A 542 -13.95 15.70 14.04
CA HIS A 542 -14.55 17.04 13.99
C HIS A 542 -14.45 17.76 15.34
N VAL A 543 -14.61 17.04 16.47
CA VAL A 543 -14.42 17.59 17.83
C VAL A 543 -12.96 17.97 18.09
N THR A 544 -11.99 17.14 17.71
CA THR A 544 -10.55 17.48 17.81
C THR A 544 -10.21 18.72 16.98
N SER A 545 -10.68 18.79 15.73
CA SER A 545 -10.47 19.94 14.84
C SER A 545 -10.99 21.25 15.48
N ALA A 546 -12.14 21.19 16.15
CA ALA A 546 -12.71 22.33 16.85
C ALA A 546 -11.95 22.70 18.14
N ALA A 547 -11.53 21.70 18.93
CA ALA A 547 -10.77 21.93 20.15
C ALA A 547 -9.43 22.62 19.86
N VAL A 548 -8.74 22.20 18.80
CA VAL A 548 -7.46 22.80 18.38
C VAL A 548 -7.66 24.21 17.83
N ALA A 549 -8.70 24.46 17.03
CA ALA A 549 -9.01 25.81 16.55
C ALA A 549 -9.24 26.81 17.70
N LEU A 550 -9.84 26.37 18.82
CA LEU A 550 -10.00 27.19 20.02
C LEU A 550 -8.69 27.34 20.83
N ALA A 551 -7.82 26.33 20.82
CA ALA A 551 -6.51 26.38 21.47
C ALA A 551 -5.54 27.36 20.76
N VAL A 552 -5.56 27.38 19.43
CA VAL A 552 -4.80 28.34 18.58
C VAL A 552 -5.18 29.80 18.87
N ASP A 553 -6.44 30.05 19.23
CA ASP A 553 -6.90 31.42 19.52
C ASP A 553 -6.56 31.87 20.94
N LEU A 554 -6.57 30.92 21.88
CA LEU A 554 -6.23 31.15 23.29
C LEU A 554 -4.74 31.46 23.51
N SER A 555 -3.84 30.94 22.67
CA SER A 555 -2.41 31.25 22.72
C SER A 555 -2.11 32.70 22.33
N HIS A 556 -2.76 33.18 21.27
CA HIS A 556 -2.54 34.53 20.71
C HIS A 556 -3.35 35.62 21.43
N ASN A 557 -4.31 35.25 22.28
CA ASN A 557 -5.11 36.18 23.08
C ASN A 557 -5.42 35.63 24.50
N PRO A 558 -4.39 35.39 25.34
CA PRO A 558 -4.55 34.70 26.63
C PRO A 558 -5.32 35.53 27.67
N ASP A 559 -5.31 36.86 27.53
CA ASP A 559 -6.02 37.83 28.38
C ASP A 559 -7.44 38.16 27.86
N ALA A 560 -7.98 37.40 26.90
CA ALA A 560 -9.32 37.65 26.37
C ALA A 560 -10.40 37.63 27.47
N PRO A 561 -11.44 38.51 27.43
CA PRO A 561 -12.50 38.53 28.43
C PRO A 561 -13.28 37.20 28.57
N ASP A 562 -13.23 36.33 27.56
CA ASP A 562 -13.80 34.99 27.57
C ASP A 562 -12.76 33.86 27.66
N ALA A 563 -11.45 34.15 27.81
CA ALA A 563 -10.35 33.16 27.83
C ALA A 563 -10.61 31.95 28.74
N GLU A 564 -11.05 32.18 29.98
CA GLU A 564 -11.42 31.09 30.91
C GLU A 564 -12.63 30.27 30.42
N ALA A 565 -13.58 30.90 29.73
CA ALA A 565 -14.69 30.20 29.08
C ALA A 565 -14.24 29.47 27.79
N ILE A 566 -13.12 29.84 27.17
CA ILE A 566 -12.47 29.05 26.11
C ILE A 566 -11.80 27.82 26.72
N LYS A 567 -10.96 28.00 27.77
CA LYS A 567 -10.32 26.91 28.53
C LYS A 567 -11.33 25.87 29.02
N GLU A 568 -12.46 26.32 29.57
CA GLU A 568 -13.58 25.45 30.00
C GLU A 568 -14.17 24.63 28.84
N LYS A 569 -14.30 25.21 27.65
CA LYS A 569 -14.83 24.51 26.47
C LYS A 569 -13.81 23.54 25.88
N VAL A 570 -12.52 23.90 25.81
CA VAL A 570 -11.44 23.02 25.34
C VAL A 570 -11.28 21.83 26.29
N ARG A 571 -11.25 22.06 27.61
CA ARG A 571 -11.22 20.99 28.62
C ARG A 571 -12.48 20.10 28.57
N GLY A 572 -13.67 20.69 28.38
CA GLY A 572 -14.89 19.93 28.16
C GLY A 572 -14.92 19.15 26.83
N ALA A 573 -14.20 19.61 25.80
CA ALA A 573 -13.99 18.85 24.56
C ALA A 573 -13.04 17.67 24.82
N TYR A 574 -11.90 17.90 25.46
CA TYR A 574 -10.96 16.86 25.88
C TYR A 574 -11.64 15.78 26.73
N GLU A 575 -12.43 16.15 27.75
CA GLU A 575 -13.21 15.18 28.53
C GLU A 575 -14.12 14.30 27.65
N THR A 576 -14.63 14.83 26.55
CA THR A 576 -15.53 14.13 25.62
C THR A 576 -14.75 13.22 24.66
N LEU A 577 -13.52 13.62 24.29
CA LEU A 577 -12.56 12.79 23.56
C LEU A 577 -12.05 11.64 24.47
N ASN A 578 -11.69 11.92 25.74
CA ASN A 578 -11.24 10.90 26.70
C ASN A 578 -12.37 9.92 27.08
N LYS A 579 -13.63 10.37 27.20
CA LYS A 579 -14.81 9.47 27.33
C LYS A 579 -14.98 8.54 26.10
N SER A 580 -14.38 8.88 24.97
CA SER A 580 -14.33 8.06 23.74
C SER A 580 -13.04 7.22 23.63
N ARG A 581 -12.10 7.31 24.59
CA ARG A 581 -10.76 6.69 24.51
C ARG A 581 -10.75 5.18 24.45
N LYS A 582 -11.69 4.51 25.12
CA LYS A 582 -11.83 3.04 25.14
C LYS A 582 -12.31 2.42 23.81
N ASN A 583 -12.33 3.24 22.75
CA ASN A 583 -12.73 2.91 21.40
C ASN A 583 -11.61 3.39 20.45
N ALA A 584 -11.41 4.71 20.33
CA ALA A 584 -10.50 5.33 19.37
C ALA A 584 -9.03 5.46 19.86
N GLU A 585 -8.46 4.42 20.45
CA GLU A 585 -7.15 4.49 21.13
C GLU A 585 -5.98 4.94 20.24
N SER A 586 -5.89 4.44 19.01
CA SER A 586 -4.79 4.74 18.08
C SER A 586 -4.72 6.23 17.72
N LEU A 587 -5.89 6.83 17.43
CA LEU A 587 -6.03 8.26 17.15
C LEU A 587 -5.68 9.14 18.35
N ILE A 588 -5.98 8.67 19.57
CA ILE A 588 -5.64 9.40 20.79
C ILE A 588 -4.14 9.32 21.07
N ARG A 589 -3.52 8.15 20.92
CA ARG A 589 -2.06 8.00 21.00
C ARG A 589 -1.32 8.92 20.01
N GLY A 590 -1.81 9.05 18.77
CA GLY A 590 -1.26 10.01 17.80
C GLY A 590 -1.37 11.48 18.23
N ILE A 591 -2.51 11.89 18.81
CA ILE A 591 -2.70 13.26 19.32
C ILE A 591 -1.82 13.53 20.55
N GLU A 592 -1.75 12.58 21.49
CA GLU A 592 -0.94 12.69 22.70
C GLU A 592 0.56 12.78 22.35
N LYS A 593 1.05 11.94 21.42
CA LYS A 593 2.42 11.98 20.88
C LYS A 593 2.76 13.32 20.21
N ASN A 594 1.85 13.88 19.39
CA ASN A 594 2.04 15.19 18.77
C ASN A 594 2.10 16.31 19.82
N MET A 595 1.31 16.21 20.90
CA MET A 595 1.35 17.16 22.02
C MET A 595 2.62 17.04 22.85
N GLU A 596 3.09 15.83 23.15
CA GLU A 596 4.36 15.57 23.82
C GLU A 596 5.54 16.17 23.04
N GLN A 597 5.54 16.05 21.71
CA GLN A 597 6.55 16.66 20.84
C GLN A 597 6.54 18.19 20.93
N VAL A 598 5.36 18.83 20.93
CA VAL A 598 5.22 20.28 21.11
C VAL A 598 5.63 20.72 22.52
N MET A 599 5.19 20.02 23.57
CA MET A 599 5.54 20.30 24.96
C MET A 599 7.04 20.14 25.23
N GLY A 600 7.65 19.06 24.72
CA GLY A 600 9.09 18.83 24.79
C GLY A 600 9.90 19.89 24.02
N THR A 601 9.32 20.49 22.98
CA THR A 601 9.94 21.61 22.25
C THR A 601 9.90 22.90 23.08
N LEU A 602 8.76 23.24 23.68
CA LEU A 602 8.64 24.39 24.61
C LEU A 602 9.54 24.23 25.85
N GLN A 603 9.60 23.04 26.44
CA GLN A 603 10.48 22.75 27.58
C GLN A 603 11.96 22.94 27.20
N LYS A 604 12.38 22.46 26.03
CA LYS A 604 13.74 22.70 25.48
C LYS A 604 13.98 24.19 25.22
N GLN A 605 13.02 24.93 24.67
CA GLN A 605 13.13 26.38 24.48
C GLN A 605 13.25 27.13 25.83
N ARG A 606 12.45 26.78 26.84
CA ARG A 606 12.55 27.35 28.20
C ARG A 606 13.91 27.04 28.86
N ALA A 607 14.42 25.81 28.73
CA ALA A 607 15.75 25.43 29.22
C ALA A 607 16.88 26.17 28.48
N ASN A 608 16.74 26.36 27.16
CA ASN A 608 17.68 27.13 26.34
C ASN A 608 17.61 28.64 26.67
N ALA A 609 16.43 29.18 27.01
CA ALA A 609 16.28 30.56 27.49
C ALA A 609 16.94 30.75 28.87
N MET A 610 16.78 29.80 29.78
CA MET A 610 17.44 29.82 31.10
C MET A 610 18.96 29.68 31.01
N THR A 611 19.49 28.93 30.04
CA THR A 611 20.95 28.74 29.84
C THR A 611 21.60 29.81 28.95
N SER A 612 20.84 30.52 28.12
CA SER A 612 21.32 31.69 27.34
C SER A 612 21.19 33.02 28.10
N ALA A 613 20.58 33.04 29.28
CA ALA A 613 20.58 34.18 30.19
C ALA A 613 22.01 34.57 30.60
N SER A 614 22.51 35.67 30.04
CA SER A 614 23.91 36.10 30.22
C SER A 614 24.28 36.35 31.70
N PRO A 615 25.46 35.90 32.18
CA PRO A 615 25.86 36.00 33.59
C PRO A 615 26.07 37.43 34.13
N ALA A 616 25.80 38.46 33.33
CA ALA A 616 25.90 39.87 33.72
C ALA A 616 24.79 40.37 34.67
N ALA A 617 23.72 39.58 34.89
CA ALA A 617 22.54 40.00 35.66
C ALA A 617 22.54 39.58 37.15
N ILE A 618 23.44 38.68 37.59
CA ILE A 618 23.46 38.19 38.98
C ILE A 618 24.49 38.98 39.81
N SER A 619 24.08 40.17 40.25
CA SER A 619 24.90 41.04 41.13
C SER A 619 24.03 41.84 42.12
N SER A 620 23.24 41.15 42.95
CA SER A 620 22.70 41.65 44.25
C SER A 620 21.72 40.67 44.94
N ALA A 621 22.13 39.43 45.21
CA ALA A 621 21.42 38.53 46.14
C ALA A 621 22.42 37.62 46.87
N ASN A 622 22.14 37.29 48.15
CA ASN A 622 23.07 36.53 48.99
C ASN A 622 23.09 35.04 48.64
N LEU A 623 24.23 34.53 48.14
CA LEU A 623 24.52 33.09 48.17
C LEU A 623 25.03 32.72 49.57
N ASP A 624 24.13 32.24 50.44
CA ASP A 624 24.49 31.65 51.74
C ASP A 624 23.35 30.78 52.35
N SER A 625 22.37 30.33 51.54
CA SER A 625 21.15 29.67 52.07
C SER A 625 20.43 28.66 51.15
N VAL A 626 21.08 28.14 50.10
CA VAL A 626 20.55 27.03 49.29
C VAL A 626 21.32 25.74 49.62
N PRO A 627 20.67 24.66 50.11
CA PRO A 627 21.33 23.38 50.37
C PRO A 627 21.76 22.66 49.08
N GLU A 628 22.85 21.88 49.16
CA GLU A 628 23.37 21.07 48.03
C GLU A 628 22.41 19.99 47.50
N SER A 629 21.32 19.68 48.22
CA SER A 629 20.29 18.74 47.77
C SER A 629 19.48 19.23 46.56
N ALA A 630 19.49 20.53 46.24
CA ALA A 630 18.70 21.10 45.14
C ALA A 630 19.16 20.67 43.73
N PHE A 631 20.31 20.00 43.60
CA PHE A 631 20.85 19.53 42.32
C PHE A 631 20.69 18.02 42.08
N THR A 632 20.06 17.28 43.00
CA THR A 632 19.87 15.82 42.85
C THR A 632 18.54 15.46 42.18
N ASP A 633 17.46 16.20 42.49
CA ASP A 633 16.09 15.87 42.07
C ASP A 633 15.81 15.96 40.55
N MET A 634 16.68 16.61 39.75
CA MET A 634 16.46 16.74 38.30
C MET A 634 16.77 15.48 37.47
N ASN A 635 17.42 14.46 38.05
CA ASN A 635 17.73 13.20 37.35
C ASN A 635 16.74 12.05 37.64
N ASP A 636 15.96 12.10 38.71
CA ASP A 636 15.00 11.02 39.03
C ASP A 636 13.69 11.15 38.22
N ILE A 637 13.34 12.37 37.77
CA ILE A 637 12.14 12.62 36.96
C ILE A 637 12.21 11.87 35.61
N THR A 638 13.38 11.75 35.00
CA THR A 638 13.58 11.06 33.71
C THR A 638 13.64 9.54 33.81
N VAL A 639 13.74 8.96 35.01
CA VAL A 639 13.78 7.50 35.22
C VAL A 639 12.43 6.95 35.71
N GLY A 640 11.61 7.76 36.38
CA GLY A 640 10.29 7.35 36.88
C GLY A 640 9.19 7.19 35.82
N MET A 641 9.37 7.70 34.61
CA MET A 641 8.28 7.81 33.61
C MET A 641 8.05 6.58 32.70
N GLN A 642 8.71 5.43 32.93
CA GLN A 642 8.65 4.29 31.99
C GLN A 642 7.75 3.10 32.38
N GLU A 643 7.14 3.04 33.57
CA GLU A 643 6.31 1.87 33.99
C GLU A 643 4.86 2.17 34.45
N GLU A 644 4.41 3.44 34.52
CA GLU A 644 3.01 3.79 34.90
C GLU A 644 2.23 4.60 33.83
N ILE A 645 2.59 4.46 32.55
CA ILE A 645 1.83 5.03 31.42
C ILE A 645 0.46 4.32 31.30
N PHE A 646 -0.55 5.01 30.77
CA PHE A 646 -1.95 4.57 30.56
C PHE A 646 -2.90 4.63 31.78
N GLY A 647 -2.52 5.29 32.87
CA GLY A 647 -3.48 5.82 33.85
C GLY A 647 -4.30 7.00 33.31
N ASP A 648 -5.52 7.21 33.81
CA ASP A 648 -6.34 8.38 33.43
C ASP A 648 -5.67 9.71 33.82
N GLU A 649 -4.94 9.72 34.93
CA GLU A 649 -4.29 10.92 35.47
C GLU A 649 -3.16 11.44 34.56
N HIS A 650 -2.42 10.57 33.86
CA HIS A 650 -1.29 10.99 33.00
C HIS A 650 -1.77 11.81 31.78
N SER A 651 -2.82 11.35 31.10
CA SER A 651 -3.45 12.08 29.99
C SER A 651 -4.06 13.41 30.47
N HIS A 652 -4.71 13.41 31.64
CA HIS A 652 -5.22 14.65 32.26
C HIS A 652 -4.09 15.63 32.62
N GLN A 653 -2.93 15.15 33.07
CA GLN A 653 -1.76 15.96 33.35
C GLN A 653 -1.15 16.53 32.06
N LEU A 654 -0.93 15.72 31.02
CA LEU A 654 -0.42 16.17 29.72
C LEU A 654 -1.27 17.30 29.12
N TRP A 655 -2.60 17.15 29.17
CA TRP A 655 -3.53 18.19 28.71
C TRP A 655 -3.59 19.41 29.63
N SER A 656 -3.40 19.25 30.94
CA SER A 656 -3.25 20.38 31.87
C SER A 656 -1.99 21.18 31.58
N ASP A 657 -0.86 20.51 31.33
CA ASP A 657 0.42 21.15 31.03
C ASP A 657 0.41 21.80 29.65
N PHE A 658 -0.23 21.18 28.65
CA PHE A 658 -0.51 21.83 27.36
C PHE A 658 -1.39 23.08 27.51
N LEU A 659 -2.51 22.99 28.25
CA LEU A 659 -3.36 24.15 28.52
C LEU A 659 -2.63 25.28 29.28
N ALA A 660 -1.64 24.94 30.09
CA ALA A 660 -0.78 25.89 30.82
C ALA A 660 0.34 26.49 29.95
N ALA A 661 0.75 25.80 28.88
CA ALA A 661 1.84 26.20 27.98
C ALA A 661 1.35 26.77 26.63
N ILE A 662 0.04 26.68 26.33
CA ILE A 662 -0.62 27.35 25.20
C ILE A 662 -0.17 28.82 25.02
N PRO A 663 -0.10 29.67 26.07
CA PRO A 663 0.31 31.07 25.92
C PRO A 663 1.77 31.29 25.49
N ASP A 664 2.61 30.25 25.48
CA ASP A 664 4.03 30.32 25.08
C ASP A 664 4.28 29.81 23.64
N LEU A 665 3.24 29.35 22.91
CA LEU A 665 3.39 28.73 21.59
C LEU A 665 3.54 29.73 20.43
N GLU A 666 4.61 29.57 19.64
CA GLU A 666 4.89 30.38 18.44
C GLU A 666 4.07 29.94 17.21
N GLU A 667 3.88 30.86 16.25
CA GLU A 667 3.07 30.67 15.03
C GLU A 667 3.46 29.42 14.20
N PHE A 668 4.77 29.14 14.09
CA PHE A 668 5.25 27.97 13.34
C PHE A 668 4.91 26.65 14.04
N GLN A 669 4.82 26.63 15.37
CA GLN A 669 4.50 25.44 16.16
C GLN A 669 3.04 25.05 15.99
N TRP A 670 2.16 26.06 15.95
CA TRP A 670 0.75 25.88 15.56
C TRP A 670 0.61 25.41 14.11
N THR A 671 1.43 25.94 13.19
CA THR A 671 1.39 25.54 11.77
C THR A 671 1.76 24.06 11.59
N SER A 672 2.81 23.56 12.27
CA SER A 672 3.13 22.12 12.28
C SER A 672 1.96 21.31 12.84
N LEU A 673 1.53 21.60 14.08
CA LEU A 673 0.45 20.85 14.73
C LEU A 673 -0.84 20.81 13.89
N LEU A 674 -1.17 21.91 13.19
CA LEU A 674 -2.33 21.98 12.30
C LEU A 674 -2.18 21.19 10.98
N GLN A 675 -0.96 20.93 10.52
CA GLN A 675 -0.65 20.03 9.39
C GLN A 675 -0.65 18.56 9.87
N ASP A 676 0.02 18.28 10.99
CA ASP A 676 0.16 16.94 11.58
C ASP A 676 -1.19 16.32 12.03
N LEU A 677 -2.22 17.16 12.22
CA LEU A 677 -3.60 16.76 12.54
C LEU A 677 -4.43 16.29 11.33
N ASP A 678 -3.97 16.45 10.09
CA ASP A 678 -4.73 16.12 8.88
C ASP A 678 -4.64 14.64 8.47
N PHE A 679 -4.77 13.76 9.47
CA PHE A 679 -4.91 12.32 9.35
C PHE A 679 -3.87 11.68 8.40
N ASP A 680 -2.58 11.99 8.60
CA ASP A 680 -1.48 11.25 7.99
C ASP A 680 -1.53 9.79 8.50
N PRO A 681 -1.74 8.78 7.64
CA PRO A 681 -1.75 7.38 8.03
C PRO A 681 -0.52 6.91 8.79
N SER A 682 0.63 7.61 8.72
CA SER A 682 1.81 7.27 9.52
C SER A 682 1.53 7.32 11.03
N ASN A 683 0.66 8.24 11.48
CA ASN A 683 0.18 8.37 12.86
C ASN A 683 -0.94 7.37 13.22
N PHE A 684 -1.41 6.55 12.27
CA PHE A 684 -2.50 5.57 12.43
C PHE A 684 -2.15 4.14 12.04
N ILE A 685 -0.93 3.91 11.53
CA ILE A 685 -0.28 2.63 11.84
C ILE A 685 -0.20 2.62 13.37
N PRO A 686 -0.69 1.57 14.05
CA PRO A 686 -0.14 1.30 15.36
C PRO A 686 1.38 1.25 15.21
N GLU A 687 2.13 1.72 16.20
CA GLU A 687 3.32 0.97 16.55
C GLU A 687 2.80 -0.45 16.79
N LEU A 688 2.98 -1.35 15.81
CA LEU A 688 2.73 -2.78 16.02
C LEU A 688 3.64 -3.11 17.19
N ASP A 689 3.06 -3.41 18.37
CA ASP A 689 3.80 -3.69 19.60
C ASP A 689 5.07 -4.44 19.23
N ALA A 690 6.21 -3.76 19.30
CA ALA A 690 7.44 -4.25 18.68
C ALA A 690 7.77 -5.56 19.39
N ALA A 691 7.57 -6.70 18.70
CA ALA A 691 6.83 -7.85 19.25
C ALA A 691 7.60 -8.68 20.29
N VAL A 692 7.89 -8.04 21.42
CA VAL A 692 9.24 -7.93 22.01
C VAL A 692 10.25 -8.82 21.31
N SER A 693 10.67 -8.36 20.12
CA SER A 693 11.63 -9.08 19.29
C SER A 693 12.95 -9.16 20.03
N THR A 694 13.27 -10.32 20.59
CA THR A 694 14.57 -10.60 21.21
C THR A 694 15.62 -10.90 20.12
N GLY A 695 15.66 -10.08 19.07
CA GLY A 695 16.40 -10.29 17.83
C GLY A 695 16.68 -8.95 17.14
N VAL A 696 17.86 -8.87 16.53
CA VAL A 696 18.52 -7.65 16.00
C VAL A 696 17.70 -7.00 14.88
N GLU A 697 17.70 -5.67 14.83
CA GLU A 697 16.87 -4.90 13.89
C GLU A 697 17.70 -4.08 12.90
N ALA A 698 17.24 -3.98 11.64
CA ALA A 698 17.98 -3.34 10.55
C ALA A 698 17.10 -2.49 9.62
N ILE A 699 17.52 -1.24 9.42
CA ILE A 699 16.92 -0.30 8.47
C ILE A 699 17.64 -0.42 7.12
N ILE A 700 16.89 -0.60 6.03
CA ILE A 700 17.44 -0.75 4.68
C ILE A 700 16.94 0.39 3.79
N ILE A 701 17.80 1.36 3.50
CA ILE A 701 17.46 2.50 2.64
C ILE A 701 17.70 2.12 1.17
N GLY A 702 16.63 1.90 0.41
CA GLY A 702 16.61 1.65 -1.03
C GLY A 702 15.93 0.34 -1.42
N GLY A 703 14.70 0.40 -1.96
CA GLY A 703 13.90 -0.73 -2.45
C GLY A 703 14.34 -1.30 -3.81
N GLY A 704 15.63 -1.17 -4.14
CA GLY A 704 16.23 -1.77 -5.33
C GLY A 704 16.57 -3.26 -5.14
N PRO A 705 17.04 -3.97 -6.19
CA PRO A 705 17.37 -5.39 -6.08
C PRO A 705 18.43 -5.71 -5.02
N ALA A 706 19.30 -4.74 -4.69
CA ALA A 706 20.24 -4.84 -3.57
C ALA A 706 19.49 -4.92 -2.23
N GLY A 707 18.67 -3.92 -1.90
CA GLY A 707 17.95 -3.87 -0.62
C GLY A 707 16.98 -5.01 -0.42
N LEU A 708 16.21 -5.38 -1.46
CA LEU A 708 15.24 -6.48 -1.38
C LEU A 708 15.92 -7.85 -1.15
N VAL A 709 17.05 -8.13 -1.82
CA VAL A 709 17.82 -9.37 -1.59
C VAL A 709 18.53 -9.36 -0.24
N THR A 710 19.03 -8.20 0.20
CA THR A 710 19.60 -8.03 1.55
C THR A 710 18.56 -8.32 2.62
N ALA A 711 17.37 -7.71 2.55
CA ALA A 711 16.30 -7.90 3.53
C ALA A 711 15.89 -9.39 3.62
N LEU A 712 15.59 -10.00 2.46
CA LEU A 712 15.26 -11.43 2.38
C LEU A 712 16.37 -12.31 2.96
N ARG A 713 17.64 -12.02 2.66
CA ARG A 713 18.74 -12.88 3.09
C ARG A 713 19.06 -12.74 4.58
N LEU A 714 18.96 -11.54 5.13
CA LEU A 714 19.16 -11.27 6.55
C LEU A 714 18.09 -11.96 7.41
N GLN A 715 16.82 -11.86 7.01
CA GLN A 715 15.72 -12.54 7.69
C GLN A 715 15.83 -14.08 7.58
N GLN A 716 16.18 -14.61 6.39
CA GLN A 716 16.34 -16.06 6.15
C GLN A 716 17.50 -16.71 6.92
N GLN A 717 18.56 -15.97 7.23
CA GLN A 717 19.82 -16.55 7.73
C GLN A 717 20.21 -16.00 9.11
N ALA A 718 20.26 -14.68 9.28
CA ALA A 718 20.72 -14.04 10.51
C ALA A 718 19.58 -13.80 11.52
N SER A 719 18.32 -14.11 11.16
CA SER A 719 17.11 -13.81 11.98
C SER A 719 16.96 -12.33 12.35
N VAL A 720 17.45 -11.44 11.47
CA VAL A 720 17.40 -9.98 11.65
C VAL A 720 16.09 -9.43 11.10
N ASN A 721 15.37 -8.65 11.90
CA ASN A 721 14.19 -7.91 11.45
C ASN A 721 14.62 -6.80 10.49
N CYS A 722 13.99 -6.70 9.33
CA CYS A 722 14.38 -5.76 8.29
C CYS A 722 13.21 -4.86 7.88
N THR A 723 13.42 -3.55 7.94
CA THR A 723 12.46 -2.54 7.45
C THR A 723 13.07 -1.81 6.26
N VAL A 724 12.41 -1.88 5.10
CA VAL A 724 12.92 -1.33 3.84
C VAL A 724 12.24 0.01 3.51
N TYR A 725 13.03 1.01 3.16
CA TYR A 725 12.58 2.37 2.85
C TYR A 725 12.94 2.75 1.42
N GLU A 726 11.96 3.11 0.59
CA GLU A 726 12.13 3.51 -0.81
C GLU A 726 11.64 4.95 -1.03
N LEU A 727 12.47 5.77 -1.67
CA LEU A 727 12.19 7.20 -1.89
C LEU A 727 11.06 7.47 -2.90
N ARG A 728 10.71 6.48 -3.73
CA ARG A 728 9.66 6.58 -4.77
C ARG A 728 8.27 6.26 -4.20
N PRO A 729 7.18 6.75 -4.82
CA PRO A 729 5.80 6.42 -4.41
C PRO A 729 5.37 4.97 -4.69
N ALA A 730 6.11 4.23 -5.51
CA ALA A 730 5.79 2.85 -5.87
C ALA A 730 7.02 2.12 -6.42
N ALA A 731 6.89 0.80 -6.59
CA ALA A 731 7.84 -0.04 -7.32
C ALA A 731 8.18 0.52 -8.72
N SER A 732 9.45 0.40 -9.11
CA SER A 732 9.97 1.03 -10.32
C SER A 732 9.58 0.30 -11.62
N THR A 733 8.37 0.56 -12.12
CA THR A 733 7.92 0.17 -13.48
C THR A 733 8.86 0.66 -14.59
N LEU A 734 9.60 1.75 -14.34
CA LEU A 734 10.65 2.26 -15.23
C LEU A 734 11.90 1.36 -15.17
N GLY A 735 11.94 0.37 -16.07
CA GLY A 735 13.09 -0.51 -16.28
C GLY A 735 13.67 -0.49 -17.69
N SER A 736 14.76 -1.23 -17.85
CA SER A 736 15.19 -1.90 -19.08
C SER A 736 15.61 -3.33 -18.67
N ALA A 737 16.02 -4.20 -19.60
CA ALA A 737 16.52 -5.52 -19.22
C ALA A 737 17.97 -5.50 -18.73
N ILE A 738 18.29 -6.44 -17.86
CA ILE A 738 19.55 -6.63 -17.13
C ILE A 738 20.05 -8.07 -17.32
N GLY A 739 21.36 -8.26 -17.22
CA GLY A 739 22.01 -9.56 -17.31
C GLY A 739 22.41 -10.05 -15.92
N ILE A 740 22.14 -11.32 -15.63
CA ILE A 740 22.53 -11.98 -14.38
C ILE A 740 23.43 -13.17 -14.73
N MET A 741 24.63 -13.16 -14.15
CA MET A 741 25.71 -14.11 -14.41
C MET A 741 25.62 -15.32 -13.46
N PRO A 742 26.32 -16.45 -13.72
CA PRO A 742 26.23 -17.67 -12.91
C PRO A 742 26.42 -17.45 -11.40
N ASN A 743 27.35 -16.56 -11.02
CA ASN A 743 27.61 -16.19 -9.63
C ASN A 743 26.38 -15.56 -8.96
N GLY A 744 25.62 -14.71 -9.65
CA GLY A 744 24.38 -14.10 -9.15
C GLY A 744 23.16 -15.02 -9.21
N LEU A 745 23.01 -15.84 -10.27
CA LEU A 745 21.88 -16.76 -10.40
C LEU A 745 21.85 -17.83 -9.30
N ARG A 746 23.02 -18.35 -8.90
CA ARG A 746 23.12 -19.30 -7.77
C ARG A 746 22.68 -18.69 -6.44
N LEU A 747 22.85 -17.38 -6.24
CA LEU A 747 22.38 -16.69 -5.03
C LEU A 747 20.86 -16.49 -5.06
N LEU A 748 20.28 -16.20 -6.23
CA LEU A 748 18.82 -16.16 -6.40
C LEU A 748 18.15 -17.53 -6.22
N ASP A 749 18.84 -18.63 -6.52
CA ASP A 749 18.34 -19.99 -6.25
C ASP A 749 18.41 -20.31 -4.75
N ARG A 750 19.51 -19.96 -4.07
CA ARG A 750 19.64 -20.04 -2.60
C ARG A 750 18.62 -19.17 -1.85
N LEU A 751 18.16 -18.09 -2.46
CA LEU A 751 17.10 -17.21 -1.93
C LEU A 751 15.68 -17.75 -2.18
N GLY A 752 15.52 -18.72 -3.10
CA GLY A 752 14.26 -19.38 -3.44
C GLY A 752 13.53 -18.82 -4.68
N VAL A 753 14.05 -17.79 -5.35
CA VAL A 753 13.34 -17.04 -6.42
C VAL A 753 13.74 -17.40 -7.86
N TYR A 754 14.82 -18.18 -8.05
CA TYR A 754 15.36 -18.47 -9.40
C TYR A 754 14.39 -19.22 -10.33
N SER A 755 13.51 -20.08 -9.80
CA SER A 755 12.53 -20.83 -10.58
C SER A 755 11.55 -19.91 -11.33
N GLU A 756 10.92 -18.97 -10.61
CA GLU A 756 9.99 -18.00 -11.20
C GLU A 756 10.70 -17.02 -12.14
N LEU A 757 11.91 -16.57 -11.79
CA LEU A 757 12.72 -15.71 -12.68
C LEU A 757 13.08 -16.42 -14.00
N LYS A 758 13.29 -17.74 -13.98
CA LYS A 758 13.62 -18.56 -15.15
C LYS A 758 12.43 -18.76 -16.10
N GLU A 759 11.21 -18.68 -15.59
CA GLU A 759 9.99 -18.68 -16.43
C GLU A 759 9.72 -17.33 -17.09
N ARG A 760 10.37 -16.25 -16.60
CA ARG A 760 10.23 -14.88 -17.13
C ARG A 760 11.39 -14.46 -18.04
N GLY A 761 12.64 -14.80 -17.73
CA GLY A 761 13.85 -14.33 -18.42
C GLY A 761 14.41 -15.23 -19.53
N SER A 762 15.01 -14.61 -20.55
CA SER A 762 15.76 -15.31 -21.63
C SER A 762 17.02 -15.97 -21.08
N SER A 763 17.21 -17.27 -21.36
CA SER A 763 18.37 -18.06 -20.90
C SER A 763 19.52 -18.16 -21.93
N HIS A 764 19.52 -17.30 -22.96
CA HIS A 764 20.47 -17.38 -24.08
C HIS A 764 21.86 -16.82 -23.72
N SER A 765 22.84 -17.71 -23.50
CA SER A 765 24.25 -17.39 -23.18
C SER A 765 25.15 -17.13 -24.38
N SER A 766 24.68 -17.34 -25.61
CA SER A 766 25.46 -17.12 -26.83
C SER A 766 25.70 -15.65 -27.11
N MET A 767 26.97 -15.26 -27.30
CA MET A 767 27.36 -13.96 -27.84
C MET A 767 27.82 -14.11 -29.30
N THR A 768 27.22 -13.33 -30.20
CA THR A 768 27.69 -13.12 -31.58
C THR A 768 28.24 -11.72 -31.70
N ILE A 769 29.42 -11.57 -32.29
CA ILE A 769 29.98 -10.27 -32.66
C ILE A 769 29.93 -10.14 -34.19
N HIS A 770 29.26 -9.08 -34.64
CA HIS A 770 29.11 -8.71 -36.04
C HIS A 770 30.02 -7.53 -36.38
N SER A 771 30.58 -7.57 -37.59
CA SER A 771 31.17 -6.42 -38.27
C SER A 771 30.07 -5.44 -38.68
N LEU A 772 30.42 -4.17 -38.83
CA LEU A 772 29.53 -3.22 -39.52
C LEU A 772 29.25 -3.66 -40.97
N ASN A 773 30.19 -4.37 -41.62
CA ASN A 773 30.07 -4.88 -42.99
C ASN A 773 29.22 -6.17 -43.09
N GLY A 774 28.29 -6.41 -42.17
CA GLY A 774 27.38 -7.58 -42.14
C GLY A 774 28.01 -8.95 -41.83
N GLY A 775 29.34 -9.06 -41.79
CA GLY A 775 30.04 -10.33 -41.52
C GLY A 775 30.18 -10.66 -40.04
N VAL A 776 30.08 -11.94 -39.66
CA VAL A 776 30.31 -12.39 -38.26
C VAL A 776 31.81 -12.43 -37.95
N LEU A 777 32.26 -11.62 -37.00
CA LEU A 777 33.65 -11.58 -36.51
C LEU A 777 33.96 -12.72 -35.54
N GLY A 778 32.96 -13.22 -34.80
CA GLY A 778 33.11 -14.37 -33.91
C GLY A 778 31.84 -14.71 -33.14
N ARG A 779 31.79 -15.93 -32.61
CA ARG A 779 30.73 -16.43 -31.73
C ARG A 779 31.35 -17.17 -30.55
N LYS A 780 30.89 -16.91 -29.31
CA LYS A 780 31.22 -17.71 -28.13
C LYS A 780 30.01 -17.86 -27.21
N ASP A 781 29.90 -18.96 -26.48
CA ASP A 781 29.06 -18.98 -25.27
C ASP A 781 29.78 -18.16 -24.19
N MET A 782 29.06 -17.27 -23.49
CA MET A 782 29.63 -16.42 -22.45
C MET A 782 29.96 -17.16 -21.15
N VAL A 783 29.28 -18.29 -20.87
CA VAL A 783 29.25 -18.92 -19.54
C VAL A 783 29.47 -20.42 -19.53
N SER A 784 29.63 -21.08 -20.69
CA SER A 784 29.77 -22.55 -20.83
C SER A 784 30.67 -23.20 -19.77
N ALA A 785 31.92 -22.76 -19.64
CA ALA A 785 32.89 -23.30 -18.68
C ALA A 785 32.52 -23.02 -17.21
N ALA A 786 31.74 -21.97 -16.93
CA ALA A 786 31.22 -21.68 -15.59
C ALA A 786 29.95 -22.50 -15.30
N LYS A 787 29.12 -22.78 -16.31
CA LYS A 787 27.93 -23.63 -16.24
C LYS A 787 28.30 -25.09 -16.02
N GLU A 788 29.37 -25.58 -16.65
CA GLU A 788 29.95 -26.91 -16.38
C GLU A 788 30.39 -27.08 -14.91
N GLN A 789 30.85 -26.00 -14.25
CA GLN A 789 31.36 -26.03 -12.87
C GLN A 789 30.31 -25.68 -11.79
N THR A 790 29.28 -24.90 -12.13
CA THR A 790 28.29 -24.40 -11.16
C THR A 790 26.88 -24.94 -11.37
N GLY A 791 26.54 -25.40 -12.58
CA GLY A 791 25.17 -25.70 -13.01
C GLY A 791 24.41 -24.50 -13.61
N TYR A 792 24.85 -23.26 -13.36
CA TYR A 792 24.10 -22.04 -13.72
C TYR A 792 24.57 -21.44 -15.05
N GLY A 793 23.60 -21.00 -15.85
CA GLY A 793 23.85 -20.32 -17.13
C GLY A 793 23.90 -18.80 -16.98
N TYR A 794 23.42 -18.11 -18.01
CA TYR A 794 23.18 -16.67 -18.02
C TYR A 794 21.67 -16.43 -18.12
N MET A 795 21.20 -15.32 -17.58
CA MET A 795 19.82 -14.86 -17.76
C MET A 795 19.81 -13.40 -18.19
N ARG A 796 19.07 -13.07 -19.25
CA ARG A 796 18.62 -11.70 -19.53
C ARG A 796 17.16 -11.58 -19.12
N ILE A 797 16.85 -10.67 -18.20
CA ILE A 797 15.49 -10.46 -17.69
C ILE A 797 15.19 -8.97 -17.60
N LYS A 798 13.92 -8.59 -17.77
CA LYS A 798 13.46 -7.21 -17.53
C LYS A 798 13.64 -6.86 -16.04
N ARG A 799 14.09 -5.62 -15.76
CA ARG A 799 14.27 -5.15 -14.37
C ARG A 799 12.94 -5.07 -13.59
N THR A 800 11.82 -4.90 -14.29
CA THR A 800 10.47 -5.05 -13.73
C THR A 800 10.29 -6.45 -13.16
N ASP A 801 10.45 -7.47 -13.99
CA ASP A 801 10.13 -8.86 -13.67
C ASP A 801 11.01 -9.41 -12.53
N LEU A 802 12.27 -8.95 -12.42
CA LEU A 802 13.12 -9.21 -11.26
C LEU A 802 12.57 -8.52 -9.99
N LEU A 803 12.22 -7.23 -10.09
CA LEU A 803 11.67 -6.48 -8.94
C LEU A 803 10.33 -7.08 -8.50
N ASP A 804 9.41 -7.38 -9.41
CA ASP A 804 8.10 -7.96 -9.10
C ASP A 804 8.24 -9.29 -8.33
N THR A 805 9.18 -10.14 -8.75
CA THR A 805 9.45 -11.43 -8.09
C THR A 805 10.10 -11.23 -6.71
N LEU A 806 11.02 -10.27 -6.55
CA LEU A 806 11.63 -9.95 -5.26
C LEU A 806 10.66 -9.26 -4.29
N LEU A 807 9.79 -8.37 -4.78
CA LEU A 807 8.75 -7.68 -4.00
C LEU A 807 7.69 -8.67 -3.52
N LYS A 808 7.29 -9.62 -4.38
CA LYS A 808 6.43 -10.75 -4.00
C LYS A 808 7.07 -11.56 -2.87
N ALA A 809 8.34 -11.95 -3.00
CA ALA A 809 9.05 -12.70 -1.96
C ALA A 809 9.17 -11.90 -0.64
N VAL A 810 9.43 -10.58 -0.70
CA VAL A 810 9.46 -9.68 0.46
C VAL A 810 8.11 -9.64 1.17
N ALA A 811 7.00 -9.55 0.42
CA ALA A 811 5.65 -9.59 0.98
C ALA A 811 5.27 -10.97 1.55
N GLU A 812 5.65 -12.06 0.87
CA GLU A 812 5.44 -13.44 1.35
C GLU A 812 6.25 -13.74 2.63
N ALA A 813 7.38 -13.05 2.83
CA ALA A 813 8.22 -13.15 4.02
C ALA A 813 7.84 -12.16 5.15
N GLY A 814 6.83 -11.31 4.93
CA GLY A 814 6.35 -10.34 5.93
C GLY A 814 7.31 -9.17 6.21
N ILE A 815 8.28 -8.92 5.32
CA ILE A 815 9.25 -7.83 5.45
C ILE A 815 8.56 -6.50 5.15
N ALA A 816 8.71 -5.52 6.05
CA ALA A 816 8.13 -4.19 5.90
C ALA A 816 8.80 -3.40 4.76
N LEU A 817 8.00 -2.72 3.93
CA LEU A 817 8.46 -1.91 2.80
C LEU A 817 7.63 -0.62 2.70
N HIS A 818 8.28 0.52 2.94
CA HIS A 818 7.66 1.85 2.95
C HIS A 818 8.10 2.67 1.73
N TYR A 819 7.14 3.29 1.05
CA TYR A 819 7.34 4.15 -0.12
C TYR A 819 7.26 5.65 0.26
N ASN A 820 7.74 6.53 -0.62
CA ASN A 820 7.91 7.99 -0.44
C ASN A 820 8.94 8.42 0.63
N LYS A 821 9.78 7.52 1.11
CA LYS A 821 10.66 7.76 2.26
C LYS A 821 12.04 8.26 1.82
N SER A 822 12.13 9.57 1.58
CA SER A 822 13.37 10.24 1.18
C SER A 822 14.21 10.62 2.40
N LEU A 823 15.37 9.98 2.57
CA LEU A 823 16.27 10.20 3.70
C LEU A 823 16.93 11.60 3.66
N ILE A 824 16.83 12.34 4.77
CA ILE A 824 17.43 13.68 4.93
C ILE A 824 18.53 13.75 6.00
N SER A 825 18.54 12.83 6.98
CA SER A 825 19.60 12.76 8.01
C SER A 825 19.75 11.35 8.59
N ILE A 826 20.91 11.06 9.16
CA ILE A 826 21.17 9.88 10.00
C ILE A 826 21.88 10.34 11.26
N THR A 827 21.29 10.03 12.42
CA THR A 827 21.89 10.24 13.75
C THR A 827 22.23 8.89 14.38
N GLU A 828 23.26 8.85 15.23
CA GLU A 828 23.82 7.61 15.77
C GLU A 828 24.13 7.77 17.27
N SER A 829 23.86 6.73 18.04
CA SER A 829 24.24 6.57 19.45
C SER A 829 25.26 5.43 19.62
N ALA A 830 25.68 5.12 20.85
CA ALA A 830 26.50 3.94 21.08
C ALA A 830 25.76 2.63 20.73
N ASP A 831 24.45 2.61 20.97
CA ASP A 831 23.64 1.39 21.02
C ASP A 831 22.62 1.28 19.87
N SER A 832 22.35 2.36 19.15
CA SER A 832 21.35 2.45 18.07
C SER A 832 21.71 3.48 16.99
N VAL A 833 20.98 3.45 15.87
CA VAL A 833 21.09 4.44 14.80
C VAL A 833 19.70 4.77 14.23
N THR A 834 19.45 6.05 13.95
CA THR A 834 18.16 6.60 13.55
C THR A 834 18.23 7.24 12.18
N ALA A 835 17.38 6.77 11.26
CA ALA A 835 17.12 7.39 9.95
C ALA A 835 16.03 8.45 10.08
N ILE A 836 16.20 9.61 9.44
CA ILE A 836 15.22 10.71 9.44
C ILE A 836 14.85 11.05 8.00
N PHE A 837 13.55 11.13 7.71
CA PHE A 837 12.98 11.29 6.38
C PHE A 837 12.38 12.69 6.15
N SER A 838 12.19 13.06 4.87
CA SER A 838 11.69 14.39 4.46
C SER A 838 10.24 14.67 4.83
N ASP A 839 9.49 13.65 5.23
CA ASP A 839 8.10 13.74 5.70
C ASP A 839 8.01 13.86 7.24
N GLY A 840 9.10 14.30 7.88
CA GLY A 840 9.20 14.45 9.34
C GLY A 840 9.39 13.14 10.12
N THR A 841 9.05 12.00 9.51
CA THR A 841 9.15 10.70 10.19
C THR A 841 10.59 10.24 10.40
N SER A 842 10.79 9.35 11.37
CA SER A 842 12.06 8.70 11.64
C SER A 842 11.87 7.24 12.06
N ASP A 843 12.91 6.44 11.90
CA ASP A 843 12.96 5.04 12.33
C ASP A 843 14.32 4.73 12.97
N THR A 844 14.37 3.83 13.95
CA THR A 844 15.57 3.52 14.77
C THR A 844 15.80 2.02 14.86
N ALA A 845 17.05 1.59 14.66
CA ALA A 845 17.44 0.18 14.68
C ALA A 845 18.89 -0.02 15.17
N ASP A 846 19.36 -1.27 15.26
CA ASP A 846 20.76 -1.57 15.58
C ASP A 846 21.73 -1.04 14.51
N PHE A 847 21.34 -1.14 13.23
CA PHE A 847 22.15 -0.66 12.11
C PHE A 847 21.33 -0.22 10.87
N ILE A 848 21.94 0.65 10.05
CA ILE A 848 21.43 1.09 8.74
C ILE A 848 22.26 0.49 7.60
N LEU A 849 21.57 0.00 6.58
CA LEU A 849 22.13 -0.46 5.31
C LEU A 849 21.74 0.47 4.15
N GLY A 850 22.72 1.14 3.56
CA GLY A 850 22.55 1.94 2.35
C GLY A 850 22.55 1.08 1.09
N CYS A 851 21.37 0.88 0.50
CA CYS A 851 21.12 0.18 -0.76
C CYS A 851 20.54 1.12 -1.84
N ASP A 852 20.58 2.42 -1.61
CA ASP A 852 19.97 3.53 -2.37
C ASP A 852 20.75 3.94 -3.64
N GLY A 853 21.72 3.13 -4.04
CA GLY A 853 22.39 3.20 -5.33
C GLY A 853 23.38 4.36 -5.49
N ILE A 854 23.79 4.64 -6.73
CA ILE A 854 24.94 5.52 -7.00
C ILE A 854 24.80 6.94 -6.42
N HIS A 855 23.58 7.50 -6.36
CA HIS A 855 23.31 8.83 -5.80
C HIS A 855 23.03 8.83 -4.28
N SER A 856 23.32 7.72 -3.61
CA SER A 856 23.08 7.42 -2.18
C SER A 856 23.02 8.66 -1.27
N ALA A 857 21.90 8.81 -0.58
CA ALA A 857 21.74 9.73 0.53
C ALA A 857 22.53 9.21 1.75
N VAL A 858 22.50 7.90 2.04
CA VAL A 858 23.25 7.31 3.17
C VAL A 858 24.75 7.62 3.09
N ARG A 859 25.34 7.51 1.88
CA ARG A 859 26.75 7.87 1.66
C ARG A 859 26.99 9.37 1.85
N ARG A 860 26.21 10.22 1.17
CA ARG A 860 26.41 11.68 1.15
C ARG A 860 26.14 12.36 2.50
N LEU A 861 25.17 11.87 3.26
CA LEU A 861 24.74 12.48 4.53
C LEU A 861 25.56 11.99 5.72
N HIS A 862 26.05 10.74 5.70
CA HIS A 862 26.59 10.11 6.89
C HIS A 862 27.94 9.40 6.69
N VAL A 863 28.05 8.46 5.74
CA VAL A 863 29.20 7.53 5.67
C VAL A 863 30.45 8.14 5.04
N ASP A 864 30.31 8.79 3.88
CA ASP A 864 31.42 9.33 3.09
C ASP A 864 30.98 10.55 2.25
N PRO A 865 30.76 11.73 2.88
CA PRO A 865 30.18 12.91 2.19
C PRO A 865 31.00 13.41 1.00
N ASP A 866 32.32 13.30 1.06
CA ASP A 866 33.25 13.76 0.01
C ASP A 866 33.21 12.87 -1.26
N GLN A 867 32.64 11.66 -1.17
CA GLN A 867 32.68 10.65 -2.22
C GLN A 867 31.54 10.80 -3.25
N ALA A 868 31.74 11.76 -4.16
CA ALA A 868 30.83 12.07 -5.25
C ALA A 868 30.93 11.09 -6.46
N PRO A 869 29.81 10.77 -7.14
CA PRO A 869 29.84 10.03 -8.41
C PRO A 869 30.49 10.83 -9.53
N VAL A 870 31.37 10.19 -10.31
CA VAL A 870 32.11 10.79 -11.42
C VAL A 870 31.57 10.26 -12.76
N TYR A 871 31.28 11.16 -13.69
CA TYR A 871 30.86 10.81 -15.06
C TYR A 871 32.00 10.11 -15.82
N THR A 872 31.68 9.07 -16.59
CA THR A 872 32.69 8.22 -17.25
C THR A 872 33.14 8.70 -18.63
N GLY A 873 32.50 9.73 -19.20
CA GLY A 873 32.60 10.09 -20.61
C GLY A 873 31.72 9.25 -21.55
N MET A 874 31.05 8.22 -21.03
CA MET A 874 30.19 7.33 -21.79
C MET A 874 28.72 7.53 -21.41
N SER A 875 27.83 7.46 -22.39
CA SER A 875 26.38 7.40 -22.19
C SER A 875 25.78 6.16 -22.88
N GLY A 876 24.60 5.74 -22.40
CA GLY A 876 23.79 4.70 -23.01
C GLY A 876 22.50 5.27 -23.60
N LEU A 877 22.12 4.79 -24.77
CA LEU A 877 20.85 5.07 -25.44
C LEU A 877 20.22 3.73 -25.81
N GLY A 878 18.94 3.48 -25.53
CA GLY A 878 18.33 2.19 -25.88
C GLY A 878 16.83 2.07 -25.62
N ALA A 879 16.25 0.97 -26.07
CA ALA A 879 14.82 0.68 -25.95
C ALA A 879 14.55 -0.81 -25.66
N LEU A 880 13.29 -1.07 -25.31
CA LEU A 880 12.66 -2.38 -25.33
C LEU A 880 11.58 -2.34 -26.41
N VAL A 881 11.54 -3.34 -27.30
CA VAL A 881 10.56 -3.44 -28.39
C VAL A 881 10.10 -4.88 -28.56
N SER A 882 8.86 -5.09 -29.04
CA SER A 882 8.39 -6.42 -29.43
C SER A 882 9.24 -6.99 -30.55
N ALA A 883 9.61 -8.27 -30.46
CA ALA A 883 10.28 -9.02 -31.52
C ALA A 883 9.51 -8.97 -32.85
N SER A 884 8.17 -8.87 -32.78
CA SER A 884 7.29 -8.72 -33.95
C SER A 884 7.51 -7.43 -34.78
N CYS A 885 8.39 -6.52 -34.34
CA CYS A 885 8.77 -5.34 -35.12
C CYS A 885 9.85 -5.62 -36.18
N VAL A 886 10.45 -6.82 -36.19
CA VAL A 886 11.37 -7.30 -37.23
C VAL A 886 10.95 -8.68 -37.77
N SER A 887 11.47 -9.08 -38.93
CA SER A 887 11.14 -10.36 -39.57
C SER A 887 11.46 -11.58 -38.70
N GLU A 888 10.77 -12.72 -38.88
CA GLU A 888 11.05 -13.95 -38.12
C GLU A 888 12.51 -14.42 -38.23
N ALA A 889 13.13 -14.22 -39.41
CA ALA A 889 14.56 -14.49 -39.62
C ALA A 889 15.45 -13.56 -38.77
N ALA A 890 15.13 -12.26 -38.73
CA ALA A 890 15.82 -11.28 -37.87
C ALA A 890 15.62 -11.62 -36.38
N GLN A 891 14.42 -12.04 -35.96
CA GLN A 891 14.16 -12.48 -34.59
C GLN A 891 15.02 -13.69 -34.20
N GLN A 892 15.21 -14.65 -35.12
CA GLN A 892 16.07 -15.81 -34.90
C GLN A 892 17.56 -15.43 -34.84
N GLU A 893 18.01 -14.49 -35.66
CA GLU A 893 19.38 -13.97 -35.65
C GLU A 893 19.68 -13.15 -34.37
N MET A 894 18.70 -12.36 -33.90
CA MET A 894 18.83 -11.49 -32.73
C MET A 894 18.83 -12.21 -31.37
N ARG A 895 18.67 -13.54 -31.32
CA ARG A 895 18.70 -14.32 -30.05
C ARG A 895 20.07 -14.31 -29.39
N GLY A 896 20.07 -14.32 -28.05
CA GLY A 896 21.29 -14.16 -27.25
C GLY A 896 21.82 -12.73 -27.28
N MET A 897 23.13 -12.55 -27.11
CA MET A 897 23.78 -11.24 -27.14
C MET A 897 24.46 -10.99 -28.48
N ASN A 898 23.81 -10.20 -29.33
CA ASN A 898 24.40 -9.72 -30.57
C ASN A 898 25.07 -8.35 -30.33
N VAL A 899 26.29 -8.17 -30.82
CA VAL A 899 27.09 -6.94 -30.62
C VAL A 899 27.70 -6.49 -31.95
N THR A 900 27.62 -5.20 -32.24
CA THR A 900 28.22 -4.58 -33.43
C THR A 900 29.05 -3.37 -33.00
N MET A 901 30.29 -3.28 -33.49
CA MET A 901 31.13 -2.10 -33.30
C MET A 901 30.78 -1.06 -34.38
N THR A 902 30.70 0.21 -34.01
CA THR A 902 30.44 1.32 -34.93
C THR A 902 31.51 2.40 -34.77
N GLN A 903 31.49 3.40 -35.65
CA GLN A 903 32.38 4.57 -35.53
C GLN A 903 32.08 5.38 -34.25
N GLU A 904 30.81 5.47 -33.85
CA GLU A 904 30.35 6.24 -32.68
C GLU A 904 30.44 5.47 -31.35
N GLY A 905 30.38 4.13 -31.37
CA GLY A 905 30.42 3.33 -30.14
C GLY A 905 30.20 1.84 -30.36
N MET A 906 29.49 1.21 -29.43
CA MET A 906 29.14 -0.22 -29.48
C MET A 906 27.61 -0.39 -29.39
N PHE A 907 27.02 -0.92 -30.45
CA PHE A 907 25.61 -1.30 -30.52
C PHE A 907 25.43 -2.74 -30.02
N GLY A 908 24.31 -3.04 -29.36
CA GLY A 908 23.98 -4.36 -28.86
C GLY A 908 22.49 -4.64 -28.92
N VAL A 909 22.14 -5.89 -29.23
CA VAL A 909 20.76 -6.40 -29.38
C VAL A 909 20.64 -7.73 -28.65
N MET A 910 19.56 -7.94 -27.90
CA MET A 910 19.34 -9.17 -27.15
C MET A 910 17.88 -9.39 -26.75
N THR A 911 17.43 -10.64 -26.76
CA THR A 911 16.13 -11.03 -26.17
C THR A 911 16.21 -11.00 -24.64
N CYS A 912 15.07 -10.73 -23.99
CA CYS A 912 15.03 -10.59 -22.52
C CYS A 912 13.83 -11.24 -21.82
N THR A 913 12.99 -11.94 -22.58
CA THR A 913 11.87 -12.75 -22.09
C THR A 913 12.12 -14.23 -22.38
N ALA A 914 11.54 -15.14 -21.60
CA ALA A 914 11.69 -16.59 -21.79
C ALA A 914 11.13 -17.09 -23.14
N SER A 915 10.19 -16.34 -23.72
CA SER A 915 9.55 -16.53 -25.03
C SER A 915 10.33 -15.93 -26.21
N ASP A 916 11.43 -15.21 -25.97
CA ASP A 916 12.16 -14.39 -26.96
C ASP A 916 11.31 -13.28 -27.64
N ASP A 917 10.11 -12.98 -27.14
CA ASP A 917 9.14 -12.04 -27.73
C ASP A 917 9.43 -10.55 -27.52
N GLU A 918 10.38 -10.19 -26.64
CA GLU A 918 10.83 -8.82 -26.45
C GLU A 918 12.35 -8.68 -26.59
N ILE A 919 12.74 -7.77 -27.49
CA ILE A 919 14.12 -7.43 -27.83
C ILE A 919 14.49 -6.12 -27.14
N GLN A 920 15.58 -6.15 -26.37
CA GLN A 920 16.27 -4.95 -25.92
C GLN A 920 17.39 -4.61 -26.91
N TRP A 921 17.48 -3.35 -27.31
CA TRP A 921 18.68 -2.82 -27.98
C TRP A 921 19.28 -1.64 -27.21
N PHE A 922 20.58 -1.43 -27.35
CA PHE A 922 21.28 -0.27 -26.82
C PHE A 922 22.50 0.13 -27.68
N LEU A 923 22.77 1.43 -27.77
CA LEU A 923 24.05 2.00 -28.17
C LEU A 923 24.76 2.53 -26.93
N SER A 924 26.02 2.13 -26.76
CA SER A 924 26.94 2.67 -25.76
C SER A 924 28.00 3.51 -26.47
N LYS A 925 27.94 4.83 -26.33
CA LYS A 925 28.79 5.80 -27.07
C LYS A 925 29.43 6.84 -26.15
N GLU A 926 30.46 7.50 -26.66
CA GLU A 926 31.15 8.60 -25.99
C GLU A 926 30.36 9.90 -26.15
N VAL A 927 30.08 10.61 -25.06
CA VAL A 927 29.32 11.88 -25.05
C VAL A 927 30.04 12.84 -24.09
N PRO A 928 30.35 14.08 -24.51
CA PRO A 928 31.01 15.06 -23.63
C PRO A 928 30.14 15.40 -22.41
N LEU A 929 30.75 16.00 -21.39
CA LEU A 929 29.98 16.65 -20.34
C LEU A 929 29.38 17.95 -20.93
N PRO A 930 28.09 18.29 -20.68
CA PRO A 930 27.53 19.56 -21.12
C PRO A 930 28.25 20.77 -20.50
N ASP A 931 28.48 21.83 -21.29
CA ASP A 931 29.24 23.05 -20.90
C ASP A 931 28.47 24.01 -19.95
N SER A 932 27.37 23.56 -19.34
CA SER A 932 26.47 24.39 -18.52
C SER A 932 26.87 24.45 -17.05
N GLU A 933 26.85 25.65 -16.45
CA GLU A 933 27.13 25.86 -15.02
C GLU A 933 26.24 25.01 -14.09
N ASP A 934 24.95 24.82 -14.45
CA ASP A 934 24.12 23.75 -13.89
C ASP A 934 24.15 22.52 -14.80
N ALA A 935 24.99 21.55 -14.45
CA ALA A 935 25.13 20.28 -15.16
C ALA A 935 23.85 19.42 -15.20
N ARG A 936 22.87 19.64 -14.31
CA ARG A 936 21.57 18.93 -14.35
C ARG A 936 20.75 19.39 -15.54
N ASN A 937 20.67 20.69 -15.77
CA ASN A 937 19.94 21.28 -16.89
C ASN A 937 20.61 20.97 -18.23
N GLY A 938 21.95 20.99 -18.30
CA GLY A 938 22.69 20.54 -19.47
C GLY A 938 22.40 19.09 -19.85
N TRP A 939 22.32 18.18 -18.87
CA TRP A 939 21.94 16.78 -19.11
C TRP A 939 20.47 16.60 -19.51
N GLU A 940 19.56 17.45 -19.06
CA GLU A 940 18.16 17.41 -19.50
C GLU A 940 18.02 17.84 -20.98
N LEU A 941 18.71 18.91 -21.38
CA LEU A 941 18.75 19.37 -22.77
C LEU A 941 19.38 18.31 -23.69
N HIS A 942 20.55 17.76 -23.33
CA HIS A 942 21.18 16.67 -24.09
C HIS A 942 20.28 15.42 -24.17
N ARG A 943 19.60 15.04 -23.08
CA ARG A 943 18.66 13.91 -23.11
C ARG A 943 17.53 14.16 -24.10
N ARG A 944 17.00 15.38 -24.14
CA ARG A 944 15.93 15.77 -25.08
C ARG A 944 16.40 15.68 -26.53
N GLU A 945 17.55 16.26 -26.85
CA GLU A 945 18.14 16.21 -28.21
C GLU A 945 18.42 14.77 -28.66
N GLU A 946 18.99 13.95 -27.77
CA GLU A 946 19.27 12.53 -28.03
C GLU A 946 18.01 11.68 -28.20
N VAL A 947 16.93 11.97 -27.47
CA VAL A 947 15.66 11.23 -27.53
C VAL A 947 14.77 11.70 -28.68
N GLU A 948 14.77 12.98 -29.05
CA GLU A 948 14.05 13.49 -30.23
C GLU A 948 14.79 13.14 -31.53
N GLY A 949 16.13 13.23 -31.55
CA GLY A 949 16.97 13.00 -32.73
C GLY A 949 17.34 11.54 -33.02
N PHE A 950 16.95 10.58 -32.16
CA PHE A 950 17.54 9.24 -32.11
C PHE A 950 17.52 8.49 -33.45
N LYS A 951 16.40 8.53 -34.19
CA LYS A 951 16.27 7.80 -35.46
C LYS A 951 17.26 8.32 -36.49
N THR A 952 17.29 9.63 -36.72
CA THR A 952 18.22 10.26 -37.67
C THR A 952 19.68 9.97 -37.31
N GLN A 953 20.02 10.05 -36.02
CA GLN A 953 21.38 9.81 -35.55
C GLN A 953 21.79 8.32 -35.68
N LEU A 954 20.88 7.39 -35.39
CA LEU A 954 21.16 5.95 -35.49
C LEU A 954 21.10 5.42 -36.92
N HIS A 955 20.19 5.90 -37.77
CA HIS A 955 20.21 5.57 -39.20
C HIS A 955 21.52 6.04 -39.85
N LYS A 956 22.06 7.19 -39.46
CA LYS A 956 23.40 7.64 -39.87
C LYS A 956 24.53 6.78 -39.28
N THR A 957 24.42 6.38 -38.00
CA THR A 957 25.40 5.48 -37.35
C THR A 957 25.42 4.08 -37.96
N LEU A 958 24.33 3.69 -38.63
CA LEU A 958 24.11 2.42 -39.32
C LEU A 958 23.94 2.62 -40.84
N GLU A 959 24.48 3.71 -41.40
CA GLU A 959 24.43 4.00 -42.83
C GLU A 959 25.40 3.07 -43.58
N ASP A 960 26.65 3.00 -43.10
CA ASP A 960 27.71 2.09 -43.57
C ASP A 960 27.45 0.59 -43.21
N ALA A 961 26.27 0.22 -42.72
CA ALA A 961 25.99 -1.15 -42.25
C ALA A 961 25.53 -2.06 -43.41
N ASP A 962 26.37 -2.98 -43.86
CA ASP A 962 26.07 -3.86 -45.00
C ASP A 962 25.29 -5.14 -44.62
N GLY A 963 24.62 -5.71 -45.63
CA GLY A 963 23.99 -7.03 -45.56
C GLY A 963 22.72 -7.13 -44.72
N GLU A 964 22.19 -8.34 -44.61
CA GLU A 964 20.91 -8.63 -43.93
C GLU A 964 20.93 -8.15 -42.47
N TRP A 965 22.05 -8.30 -41.75
CA TRP A 965 22.20 -7.77 -40.38
C TRP A 965 22.05 -6.24 -40.33
N GLY A 966 22.65 -5.51 -41.27
CA GLY A 966 22.52 -4.05 -41.37
C GLY A 966 21.07 -3.60 -41.60
N ASP A 967 20.36 -4.29 -42.49
CA ASP A 967 18.93 -4.03 -42.74
C ASP A 967 18.03 -4.41 -41.56
N ASN A 968 18.33 -5.54 -40.90
CA ASN A 968 17.64 -5.97 -39.68
C ASN A 968 17.81 -4.94 -38.54
N LEU A 969 19.00 -4.35 -38.38
CA LEU A 969 19.22 -3.24 -37.44
C LEU A 969 18.49 -1.95 -37.86
N ARG A 970 18.49 -1.59 -39.15
CA ARG A 970 17.74 -0.43 -39.67
C ARG A 970 16.22 -0.59 -39.50
N GLN A 971 15.69 -1.81 -39.63
CA GLN A 971 14.27 -2.11 -39.36
C GLN A 971 13.94 -1.94 -37.87
N LEU A 972 14.79 -2.47 -36.98
CA LEU A 972 14.64 -2.37 -35.53
C LEU A 972 14.60 -0.90 -35.04
N ILE A 973 15.47 -0.03 -35.58
CA ILE A 973 15.48 1.41 -35.29
C ILE A 973 14.26 2.11 -35.89
N SER A 974 13.89 1.82 -37.14
CA SER A 974 12.70 2.37 -37.80
C SER A 974 11.44 2.17 -36.96
N ASN A 975 11.27 0.96 -36.41
CA ASN A 975 10.06 0.54 -35.70
C ASN A 975 10.11 0.80 -34.18
N THR A 976 11.25 1.23 -33.63
CA THR A 976 11.31 1.71 -32.23
C THR A 976 10.49 3.00 -32.08
N THR A 977 9.63 3.09 -31.06
CA THR A 977 8.77 4.27 -30.84
C THR A 977 9.39 5.30 -29.90
N ALA A 978 10.06 4.86 -28.83
CA ALA A 978 10.70 5.71 -27.83
C ALA A 978 11.99 5.06 -27.32
N VAL A 979 12.93 5.89 -26.85
CA VAL A 979 14.24 5.49 -26.33
C VAL A 979 14.52 6.13 -24.98
N LYS A 980 15.38 5.50 -24.18
CA LYS A 980 15.90 6.02 -22.92
C LYS A 980 17.38 6.34 -23.07
N PHE A 981 17.74 7.60 -22.87
CA PHE A 981 19.13 8.05 -22.76
C PHE A 981 19.53 8.16 -21.28
N TYR A 982 20.74 7.70 -20.93
CA TYR A 982 21.29 7.78 -19.58
C TYR A 982 22.82 7.99 -19.59
N PRO A 983 23.35 9.00 -18.87
CA PRO A 983 24.79 9.16 -18.68
C PRO A 983 25.32 8.10 -17.70
N ILE A 984 26.50 7.54 -17.99
CA ILE A 984 27.11 6.50 -17.16
C ILE A 984 28.08 7.16 -16.17
N TYR A 985 27.74 7.06 -14.89
CA TYR A 985 28.57 7.47 -13.75
C TYR A 985 29.20 6.25 -13.06
N LYS A 986 30.21 6.49 -12.22
CA LYS A 986 30.83 5.50 -11.32
C LYS A 986 31.28 6.16 -10.02
N LEU A 987 31.60 5.38 -9.01
CA LEU A 987 32.34 5.85 -7.84
C LEU A 987 33.87 5.74 -8.07
N PRO A 988 34.68 6.66 -7.51
CA PRO A 988 36.12 6.45 -7.36
C PRO A 988 36.46 5.24 -6.46
N PRO A 989 37.62 4.59 -6.63
CA PRO A 989 38.13 3.63 -5.64
C PRO A 989 38.53 4.35 -4.34
N GLY A 990 38.71 3.59 -3.25
CA GLY A 990 39.20 4.12 -1.96
C GLY A 990 38.18 4.81 -1.05
N GLY A 991 36.94 5.05 -1.50
CA GLY A 991 35.87 5.57 -0.64
C GLY A 991 35.47 4.62 0.50
N ARG A 992 35.00 5.18 1.61
CA ARG A 992 34.58 4.47 2.83
C ARG A 992 33.23 3.80 2.64
N TRP A 993 33.09 2.55 3.08
CA TRP A 993 31.85 1.78 2.93
C TRP A 993 31.02 1.66 4.20
N TYR A 994 31.62 1.85 5.38
CA TYR A 994 30.92 1.81 6.66
C TYR A 994 31.42 2.91 7.61
N LYS A 995 30.56 3.31 8.54
CA LYS A 995 30.87 4.24 9.62
C LYS A 995 29.93 3.90 10.76
N GLY A 996 30.51 3.53 11.91
CA GLY A 996 29.73 3.11 13.07
C GLY A 996 28.72 2.01 12.70
N ARG A 997 27.46 2.24 13.05
CA ARG A 997 26.28 1.40 12.79
C ARG A 997 25.69 1.56 11.38
N THR A 998 26.41 2.19 10.43
CA THR A 998 25.95 2.33 9.04
C THR A 998 26.90 1.63 8.05
N LEU A 999 26.37 0.80 7.14
CA LEU A 999 27.11 0.12 6.06
C LEU A 999 26.46 0.37 4.68
N LEU A 1000 27.25 0.49 3.62
CA LEU A 1000 26.80 0.64 2.23
C LEU A 1000 26.95 -0.67 1.46
N LEU A 1001 25.97 -0.99 0.60
CA LEU A 1001 25.95 -2.19 -0.25
C LEU A 1001 25.66 -1.84 -1.73
N GLY A 1002 26.13 -2.68 -2.65
CA GLY A 1002 25.89 -2.52 -4.08
C GLY A 1002 26.34 -1.17 -4.64
N ASP A 1003 25.53 -0.59 -5.51
CA ASP A 1003 25.81 0.70 -6.16
C ASP A 1003 26.01 1.87 -5.17
N ALA A 1004 25.52 1.78 -3.92
CA ALA A 1004 25.77 2.81 -2.91
C ALA A 1004 27.24 2.83 -2.44
N ALA A 1005 27.87 1.66 -2.36
CA ALA A 1005 29.28 1.48 -1.99
C ALA A 1005 30.23 1.52 -3.20
N HIS A 1006 29.84 0.90 -4.32
CA HIS A 1006 30.76 0.57 -5.41
C HIS A 1006 30.19 0.61 -6.82
N ALA A 1007 29.24 1.53 -7.10
CA ALA A 1007 28.70 1.68 -8.45
C ALA A 1007 29.79 1.83 -9.52
N MET A 1008 29.67 0.97 -10.53
CA MET A 1008 30.67 0.74 -11.56
C MET A 1008 30.02 0.80 -12.95
N PRO A 1009 30.78 1.06 -14.03
CA PRO A 1009 30.21 1.08 -15.37
C PRO A 1009 29.53 -0.26 -15.71
N PRO A 1010 28.43 -0.28 -16.49
CA PRO A 1010 27.67 -1.51 -16.75
C PRO A 1010 28.36 -2.48 -17.74
N HIS A 1011 29.53 -2.12 -18.27
CA HIS A 1011 30.21 -2.82 -19.37
C HIS A 1011 30.79 -4.19 -19.03
N ALA A 1012 30.76 -4.61 -17.76
CA ALA A 1012 31.10 -5.96 -17.30
C ALA A 1012 29.87 -6.83 -16.96
N GLY A 1013 28.65 -6.26 -16.94
CA GLY A 1013 27.42 -7.03 -16.69
C GLY A 1013 27.29 -7.65 -15.29
N GLN A 1014 28.06 -7.19 -14.31
CA GLN A 1014 28.18 -7.85 -12.99
C GLN A 1014 27.60 -7.06 -11.79
N GLY A 1015 27.23 -5.77 -11.93
CA GLY A 1015 26.86 -4.92 -10.79
C GLY A 1015 25.74 -5.48 -9.90
N VAL A 1016 24.69 -6.07 -10.49
CA VAL A 1016 23.60 -6.72 -9.74
C VAL A 1016 24.11 -7.98 -9.01
N SER A 1017 24.92 -8.82 -9.65
CA SER A 1017 25.55 -9.97 -8.99
C SER A 1017 26.45 -9.55 -7.83
N MET A 1018 27.17 -8.43 -7.95
CA MET A 1018 28.03 -7.91 -6.88
C MET A 1018 27.19 -7.50 -5.66
N ALA A 1019 26.05 -6.85 -5.85
CA ALA A 1019 25.13 -6.53 -4.75
C ALA A 1019 24.52 -7.79 -4.09
N PHE A 1020 24.29 -8.87 -4.84
CA PHE A 1020 23.86 -10.15 -4.26
C PHE A 1020 24.99 -10.85 -3.48
N GLU A 1021 26.23 -10.79 -3.98
CA GLU A 1021 27.41 -11.25 -3.23
C GLU A 1021 27.59 -10.44 -1.92
N ASP A 1022 27.27 -9.13 -1.90
CA ASP A 1022 27.29 -8.32 -0.68
C ASP A 1022 26.25 -8.84 0.36
N ALA A 1023 24.98 -8.98 -0.05
CA ALA A 1023 23.88 -9.42 0.81
C ALA A 1023 24.17 -10.75 1.52
N PHE A 1024 24.70 -11.73 0.78
CA PHE A 1024 25.03 -13.05 1.32
C PHE A 1024 26.27 -13.02 2.24
N LEU A 1025 27.26 -12.17 1.97
CA LEU A 1025 28.39 -12.02 2.89
C LEU A 1025 27.95 -11.40 4.22
N LEU A 1026 27.14 -10.34 4.18
CA LEU A 1026 26.71 -9.64 5.38
C LEU A 1026 25.94 -10.57 6.33
N ALA A 1027 25.01 -11.36 5.81
CA ALA A 1027 24.28 -12.35 6.60
C ALA A 1027 25.22 -13.38 7.27
N ARG A 1028 26.22 -13.89 6.55
CA ARG A 1028 27.25 -14.79 7.09
C ARG A 1028 28.18 -14.16 8.14
N LEU A 1029 28.26 -12.83 8.19
CA LEU A 1029 29.07 -12.10 9.18
C LEU A 1029 28.26 -11.76 10.43
N LEU A 1030 26.97 -11.51 10.31
CA LEU A 1030 26.04 -11.28 11.42
C LEU A 1030 25.61 -12.56 12.15
N GLU A 1031 25.74 -13.73 11.52
CA GLU A 1031 25.68 -15.05 12.21
C GLU A 1031 26.82 -15.29 13.21
N LYS A 1032 27.87 -14.47 13.20
CA LYS A 1032 29.01 -14.61 14.12
C LYS A 1032 28.82 -13.75 15.37
N GLU A 1033 29.39 -14.20 16.48
CA GLU A 1033 29.58 -13.42 17.71
C GLU A 1033 30.67 -12.34 17.54
N LEU A 1034 30.47 -11.42 16.59
CA LEU A 1034 31.32 -10.25 16.32
C LEU A 1034 30.61 -8.95 16.73
N SER A 1035 31.36 -7.88 17.00
CA SER A 1035 30.77 -6.55 17.03
C SER A 1035 30.35 -6.11 15.63
N LEU A 1036 29.35 -5.24 15.50
CA LEU A 1036 28.93 -4.67 14.21
C LEU A 1036 30.11 -3.98 13.50
N GLY A 1037 30.99 -3.30 14.25
CA GLY A 1037 32.20 -2.68 13.70
C GLY A 1037 33.20 -3.68 13.11
N ASP A 1038 33.43 -4.81 13.80
CA ASP A 1038 34.29 -5.89 13.30
C ASP A 1038 33.67 -6.61 12.09
N ALA A 1039 32.35 -6.84 12.11
CA ALA A 1039 31.61 -7.42 11.00
C ALA A 1039 31.66 -6.52 9.75
N PHE A 1040 31.40 -5.22 9.90
CA PHE A 1040 31.46 -4.26 8.78
C PHE A 1040 32.90 -4.05 8.27
N LYS A 1041 33.90 -4.09 9.16
CA LYS A 1041 35.31 -4.11 8.74
C LYS A 1041 35.66 -5.38 7.96
N GLN A 1042 35.29 -6.56 8.46
CA GLN A 1042 35.57 -7.82 7.78
C GLN A 1042 34.82 -7.91 6.43
N PHE A 1043 33.62 -7.32 6.33
CA PHE A 1043 32.90 -7.16 5.07
C PHE A 1043 33.73 -6.34 4.06
N ASP A 1044 34.19 -5.15 4.44
CA ASP A 1044 34.99 -4.27 3.57
C ASP A 1044 36.30 -4.95 3.12
N ASP A 1045 37.10 -5.46 4.06
CA ASP A 1045 38.35 -6.19 3.80
C ASP A 1045 38.16 -7.35 2.80
N THR A 1046 37.02 -8.05 2.87
CA THR A 1046 36.70 -9.21 2.02
C THR A 1046 36.17 -8.79 0.64
N ARG A 1047 35.36 -7.72 0.56
CA ARG A 1047 34.63 -7.33 -0.66
C ARG A 1047 35.40 -6.36 -1.53
N ARG A 1048 36.15 -5.42 -0.96
CA ARG A 1048 36.85 -4.36 -1.72
C ARG A 1048 37.79 -4.90 -2.82
N PRO A 1049 38.67 -5.89 -2.57
CA PRO A 1049 39.55 -6.41 -3.61
C PRO A 1049 38.77 -7.07 -4.77
N ARG A 1050 37.70 -7.80 -4.44
CA ARG A 1050 36.81 -8.50 -5.37
C ARG A 1050 35.99 -7.54 -6.24
N VAL A 1051 35.59 -6.39 -5.67
CA VAL A 1051 34.89 -5.29 -6.34
C VAL A 1051 35.81 -4.50 -7.26
N GLU A 1052 36.99 -4.09 -6.78
CA GLU A 1052 37.94 -3.30 -7.57
C GLU A 1052 38.46 -4.10 -8.79
N ASP A 1053 38.65 -5.41 -8.65
CA ASP A 1053 38.97 -6.34 -9.75
C ASP A 1053 37.91 -6.32 -10.89
N ILE A 1054 36.62 -6.24 -10.55
CA ILE A 1054 35.52 -6.11 -11.52
C ILE A 1054 35.43 -4.68 -12.10
N ALA A 1055 35.50 -3.65 -11.25
CA ALA A 1055 35.39 -2.25 -11.67
C ALA A 1055 36.51 -1.84 -12.63
N ASN A 1056 37.73 -2.38 -12.44
CA ASN A 1056 38.86 -2.21 -13.35
C ASN A 1056 38.61 -2.87 -14.71
N ARG A 1057 38.09 -4.11 -14.77
CA ARG A 1057 37.69 -4.75 -16.05
C ARG A 1057 36.60 -3.97 -16.76
N SER A 1058 35.57 -3.51 -16.05
CA SER A 1058 34.48 -2.73 -16.67
C SER A 1058 34.99 -1.40 -17.24
N SER A 1059 35.91 -0.75 -16.53
CA SER A 1059 36.63 0.45 -17.02
C SER A 1059 37.56 0.18 -18.20
N GLY A 1060 38.08 -1.05 -18.33
CA GLY A 1060 38.78 -1.54 -19.52
C GLY A 1060 37.85 -1.69 -20.71
N ASN A 1061 36.72 -2.38 -20.53
CA ASN A 1061 35.70 -2.59 -21.56
C ASN A 1061 35.12 -1.26 -22.09
N ALA A 1062 35.01 -0.23 -21.24
CA ALA A 1062 34.62 1.13 -21.67
C ALA A 1062 35.53 1.71 -22.77
N LYS A 1063 36.85 1.52 -22.66
CA LYS A 1063 37.84 2.10 -23.58
C LYS A 1063 37.69 1.59 -25.02
N VAL A 1064 37.26 0.33 -25.19
CA VAL A 1064 37.03 -0.28 -26.51
C VAL A 1064 35.84 0.38 -27.22
N ARG A 1065 34.85 0.86 -26.46
CA ARG A 1065 33.60 1.47 -26.94
C ARG A 1065 33.73 2.95 -27.29
N ARG A 1066 34.91 3.55 -27.16
CA ARG A 1066 35.17 4.95 -27.51
C ARG A 1066 35.10 5.22 -29.00
N LYS A 1067 34.82 6.47 -29.36
CA LYS A 1067 34.65 6.93 -30.74
C LYS A 1067 35.90 6.66 -31.59
N THR A 1068 35.71 6.32 -32.86
CA THR A 1068 36.80 5.95 -33.76
C THR A 1068 36.47 6.28 -35.23
N GLY A 1069 37.47 6.66 -36.03
CA GLY A 1069 37.30 6.78 -37.48
C GLY A 1069 37.37 5.41 -38.18
N PRO A 1070 37.08 5.34 -39.51
CA PRO A 1070 36.93 4.07 -40.23
C PRO A 1070 38.14 3.12 -40.11
N TRP A 1071 39.36 3.65 -40.25
CA TRP A 1071 40.60 2.87 -40.06
C TRP A 1071 40.76 2.30 -38.65
N GLY A 1072 40.30 3.02 -37.63
CA GLY A 1072 40.31 2.56 -36.25
C GLY A 1072 39.23 1.53 -35.96
N LEU A 1073 38.05 1.64 -36.59
CA LEU A 1073 37.03 0.59 -36.57
C LEU A 1073 37.55 -0.69 -37.22
N TRP A 1074 38.13 -0.60 -38.43
CA TRP A 1074 38.74 -1.74 -39.11
C TRP A 1074 39.85 -2.40 -38.27
N LEU A 1075 40.69 -1.63 -37.58
CA LEU A 1075 41.68 -2.16 -36.63
C LEU A 1075 41.03 -2.86 -35.42
N LYS A 1076 39.96 -2.30 -34.85
CA LYS A 1076 39.20 -2.94 -33.75
C LYS A 1076 38.60 -4.28 -34.21
N GLU A 1077 37.92 -4.29 -35.37
CA GLU A 1077 37.28 -5.50 -35.90
C GLU A 1077 38.30 -6.57 -36.29
N THR A 1078 39.38 -6.20 -36.98
CA THR A 1078 40.45 -7.13 -37.36
C THR A 1078 41.15 -7.70 -36.12
N GLY A 1079 41.45 -6.87 -35.11
CA GLY A 1079 42.03 -7.33 -33.86
C GLY A 1079 41.10 -8.24 -33.05
N LEU A 1080 39.80 -7.95 -33.06
CA LEU A 1080 38.78 -8.75 -32.38
C LEU A 1080 38.52 -10.09 -33.09
N TRP A 1081 38.53 -10.11 -34.42
CA TRP A 1081 38.49 -11.34 -35.23
C TRP A 1081 39.74 -12.19 -34.98
N LEU A 1082 40.95 -11.61 -35.06
CA LEU A 1082 42.21 -12.31 -34.75
C LEU A 1082 42.20 -12.89 -33.32
N PHE A 1083 41.69 -12.13 -32.35
CA PHE A 1083 41.53 -12.60 -30.97
C PHE A 1083 40.55 -13.78 -30.87
N MET A 1084 39.39 -13.72 -31.54
CA MET A 1084 38.41 -14.81 -31.54
C MET A 1084 38.94 -16.08 -32.23
N GLN A 1085 39.58 -15.94 -33.39
CA GLN A 1085 40.21 -17.06 -34.11
C GLN A 1085 41.34 -17.68 -33.28
N GLY A 1086 42.18 -16.86 -32.63
CA GLY A 1086 43.23 -17.33 -31.74
C GLY A 1086 42.69 -18.03 -30.48
N ALA A 1087 41.68 -17.44 -29.83
CA ALA A 1087 41.05 -18.02 -28.65
C ALA A 1087 40.44 -19.41 -28.94
N TRP A 1088 39.79 -19.56 -30.10
CA TRP A 1088 39.27 -20.83 -30.59
C TRP A 1088 40.39 -21.83 -30.94
N ALA A 1089 41.38 -21.43 -31.73
CA ALA A 1089 42.46 -22.29 -32.19
C ALA A 1089 43.36 -22.84 -31.06
N PHE A 1090 43.45 -22.13 -29.93
CA PHE A 1090 44.22 -22.53 -28.76
C PHE A 1090 43.38 -23.05 -27.58
N GLY A 1091 42.06 -23.19 -27.73
CA GLY A 1091 41.17 -23.67 -26.65
C GLY A 1091 41.11 -22.77 -25.41
N MET A 1092 41.42 -21.47 -25.59
CA MET A 1092 41.41 -20.47 -24.51
C MET A 1092 39.99 -20.03 -24.14
N ASP A 1093 38.99 -20.38 -24.95
CA ASP A 1093 37.55 -20.24 -24.66
C ASP A 1093 37.17 -20.89 -23.31
N ARG A 1094 37.81 -22.01 -22.96
CA ARG A 1094 37.60 -22.73 -21.70
C ARG A 1094 38.42 -22.21 -20.52
N TRP A 1095 39.56 -21.57 -20.78
CA TRP A 1095 40.60 -21.25 -19.77
C TRP A 1095 40.72 -19.76 -19.44
N GLY A 1096 39.72 -18.94 -19.82
CA GLY A 1096 39.70 -17.50 -19.53
C GLY A 1096 39.51 -17.16 -18.04
N SER A 1097 40.10 -16.04 -17.61
CA SER A 1097 39.91 -15.49 -16.25
C SER A 1097 38.49 -14.97 -15.98
N GLU A 1098 37.69 -14.77 -17.03
CA GLU A 1098 36.24 -14.54 -16.95
C GLU A 1098 35.54 -15.70 -16.20
N THR A 1099 35.93 -16.95 -16.48
CA THR A 1099 35.34 -18.15 -15.85
C THR A 1099 35.50 -18.14 -14.34
N GLN A 1100 36.66 -17.75 -13.82
CA GLN A 1100 36.91 -17.71 -12.37
C GLN A 1100 35.97 -16.73 -11.65
N GLN A 1101 35.65 -15.59 -12.26
CA GLN A 1101 34.75 -14.59 -11.69
C GLN A 1101 33.28 -15.02 -11.66
N MET A 1102 32.87 -15.91 -12.58
CA MET A 1102 31.51 -16.47 -12.64
C MET A 1102 31.35 -17.74 -11.77
N VAL A 1103 32.44 -18.49 -11.55
CA VAL A 1103 32.45 -19.66 -10.65
C VAL A 1103 32.52 -19.24 -9.18
N TYR A 1104 33.17 -18.10 -8.87
CA TYR A 1104 33.32 -17.50 -7.53
C TYR A 1104 32.04 -17.62 -6.69
N ASP A 1105 32.21 -18.03 -5.42
CA ASP A 1105 31.11 -18.41 -4.53
C ASP A 1105 31.33 -17.79 -3.16
N ILE A 1106 30.55 -16.74 -2.84
CA ILE A 1106 30.71 -15.95 -1.62
C ILE A 1106 30.55 -16.79 -0.36
N ASP A 1107 29.69 -17.82 -0.39
CA ASP A 1107 29.46 -18.74 0.73
C ASP A 1107 30.65 -19.69 0.99
N LYS A 1108 31.59 -19.78 0.04
CA LYS A 1108 32.85 -20.54 0.17
C LYS A 1108 34.04 -19.65 0.51
N VAL A 1109 33.86 -18.34 0.63
CA VAL A 1109 34.92 -17.45 1.11
C VAL A 1109 35.14 -17.71 2.61
N ASN A 1110 36.40 -17.95 2.96
CA ASN A 1110 36.83 -18.11 4.34
C ASN A 1110 36.82 -16.75 5.03
N ILE A 1111 36.09 -16.64 6.14
CA ILE A 1111 35.86 -15.43 6.93
C ILE A 1111 36.08 -15.71 8.40
#